data_AF-A0A6V8F2A3-F1
#
_entry.id   AF-A0A6V8F2A3-F1
#
_cell.length_a   1.000
_cell.length_b   1.000
_cell.length_c   1.000
_cell.angle_alpha   90.00
_cell.angle_beta   90.00
_cell.angle_gamma   90.00
#
_symmetry.space_group_name_H-M   'P 1'
#
loop_
_entity.id
_entity.type
_entity.pdbx_description
1 polymer ?
#
loop_
_entity_poly.entity_id
_entity_poly.type
_entity_poly.pdbx_seq_one_letter_code
_entity_poly.pdbx_strand_id
1 'polypeptide(L)'
;MLDQLGRLIEKRPWFVVLVIVLITIGFSLFIPSLTFKTNFEDFAPDNEQVKANDRITEYFGMSKQTMILFIQKEQAESTISVQALRDQYDLQKELTKMPEVNATISIVTFLDPICQMEFNKTVENCSDEQLGTAISDLLNEQPSGEMTIFKTDDPNEPIDYYRSSLRSSGKAVDSADIKNCYILKSNKTLTFSFEVYSLSDLTSTVKPPFSKVNIMEWYLGFENSLLPPGFEMGYQIAARIEPSVPRWEIGAGLLGNLRHLLQNSRNHDLTSYKKTAYLWIRPPGQEMSFPVQLRTGNVTFDTSTNRISISVSRSELSSFGIALQFGSFELPAKLTNFSAGVRYYKSPVLHRSGGRIVMNTSYLFQRIQRLQSRPLLGTVLGGILQKYDINLDDFSGLSQNMQGTDLLPPTFSLATIQTLWTQTDIAPDSGVSPTIFPLIPQLFNDLRVNALSFISSDYATSKNPHASMCIVQLNLKSSDAEELAKVNNNIIGKINELDNHYTSISIQATGEGIVTTQINDVAMDAMYIIGPLIFIIILCILFIAFRKPSYVLLPIIVFAFSCIWLFGTMALLGISFNIIAVALLPLNIGLGVEYSVNLLFNYRIEINKGRTPAEAIRLSIKEVGIAIFLAWFTTFVAFLSFLSATLPPVRDFGIFLALGITYTFIITMTLLVALRYIIDRRKKIATIKPKAQTFSMTSTMGRLAQVLLRHEKKVFLVTILICLVMGTAVTQLKSGFSMNQFIPQDNPALKLFSQIGEDFPFSSQDQEYILIEGNTATVQTLQGLRDTHEKMNDDQYVARRPDGSTKTESMYTIIEQAVANNQSLVSLFNIDELSGQPKTDADVQQCYDYLYSSVEYGMQVSGVLHRDDGEYTATIVRIYVDLGSSSDDMTKQFEQLNKDLNDDLADYGETKSTITGNLLITLSILKNMTESQILSTVLCFILAAIMLSLIYRNPVLGLIAMIPVTISIIWVLGSMYFIGYTLNILTITVTSITIGVGIDYACYITERFRLVADQTGDVTKAVTETISRTGSAVLIAALSSMFGFGVLAFAPIPPQQQFGIITAITLTYAFITSIFILPLVLAQWANWRKKRKGYIIHPGPPKGLEGVAADTEFTSEQ
;
A
#
# COMPACT_ATOMS: atom_id res chain seq x y z
N MET A 1 -42.75 -7.50 -42.69
CA MET A 1 -42.74 -7.01 -41.30
C MET A 1 -42.91 -5.49 -41.21
N LEU A 2 -41.97 -4.65 -41.68
CA LEU A 2 -42.05 -3.19 -41.60
C LEU A 2 -43.34 -2.57 -42.21
N ASP A 3 -43.83 -3.11 -43.34
CA ASP A 3 -45.09 -2.65 -43.94
C ASP A 3 -46.34 -2.99 -43.09
N GLN A 4 -46.30 -4.08 -42.31
CA GLN A 4 -47.38 -4.42 -41.36
C GLN A 4 -47.35 -3.51 -40.14
N LEU A 5 -46.15 -3.16 -39.66
CA LEU A 5 -45.96 -2.18 -38.58
C LEU A 5 -46.58 -0.82 -38.95
N GLY A 6 -46.30 -0.33 -40.17
CA GLY A 6 -46.89 0.91 -40.68
C GLY A 6 -48.43 0.88 -40.67
N ARG A 7 -49.04 -0.23 -41.13
CA ARG A 7 -50.51 -0.41 -41.10
C ARG A 7 -51.07 -0.50 -39.68
N LEU A 8 -50.35 -1.10 -38.74
CA LEU A 8 -50.76 -1.18 -37.33
C LEU A 8 -50.82 0.22 -36.71
N ILE A 9 -49.78 1.02 -36.92
CA ILE A 9 -49.67 2.39 -36.41
C ILE A 9 -50.77 3.27 -37.02
N GLU A 10 -51.07 3.11 -38.30
CA GLU A 10 -52.16 3.82 -38.97
C GLU A 10 -53.53 3.48 -38.35
N LYS A 11 -53.81 2.20 -38.11
CA LYS A 11 -55.11 1.72 -37.59
C LYS A 11 -55.32 1.99 -36.10
N ARG A 12 -54.29 1.81 -35.27
CA ARG A 12 -54.40 1.89 -33.80
C ARG A 12 -53.22 2.64 -33.15
N PRO A 13 -53.01 3.93 -33.44
CA PRO A 13 -51.84 4.66 -32.95
C PRO A 13 -51.84 4.85 -31.42
N TRP A 14 -53.00 5.13 -30.81
CA TRP A 14 -53.11 5.30 -29.35
C TRP A 14 -52.83 4.01 -28.56
N PHE A 15 -53.17 2.85 -29.14
CA PHE A 15 -52.85 1.57 -28.52
C PHE A 15 -51.33 1.35 -28.43
N VAL A 16 -50.60 1.67 -29.51
CA VAL A 16 -49.13 1.61 -29.52
C VAL A 16 -48.52 2.52 -28.46
N VAL A 17 -48.99 3.77 -28.37
CA VAL A 17 -48.53 4.73 -27.35
C VAL A 17 -48.79 4.20 -25.93
N LEU A 18 -49.99 3.69 -25.66
CA LEU A 18 -50.36 3.15 -24.35
C LEU A 18 -49.45 1.98 -23.93
N VAL A 19 -49.19 1.04 -24.83
CA VAL A 19 -48.34 -0.12 -24.55
C VAL A 19 -46.92 0.31 -24.19
N ILE A 20 -46.30 1.21 -24.97
CA ILE A 20 -44.95 1.70 -24.68
C ILE A 20 -44.91 2.46 -23.35
N VAL A 21 -45.91 3.30 -23.05
CA VAL A 21 -45.99 4.03 -21.77
C VAL A 21 -46.10 3.06 -20.59
N LEU A 22 -46.94 2.02 -20.68
CA LEU A 22 -47.06 1.03 -19.60
C LEU A 22 -45.76 0.26 -19.36
N ILE A 23 -45.06 -0.16 -20.41
CA ILE A 23 -43.75 -0.81 -20.29
C ILE A 23 -42.74 0.14 -19.62
N THR A 24 -42.76 1.42 -20.01
CA THR A 24 -41.89 2.46 -19.44
C THR A 24 -42.14 2.67 -17.96
N ILE A 25 -43.40 2.71 -17.54
CA ILE A 25 -43.76 2.79 -16.12
C ILE A 25 -43.21 1.56 -15.36
N GLY A 26 -43.35 0.36 -15.93
CA GLY A 26 -42.78 -0.86 -15.35
C GLY A 26 -41.28 -0.77 -15.09
N PHE A 27 -40.49 -0.37 -16.08
CA PHE A 27 -39.03 -0.20 -15.92
C PHE A 27 -38.69 0.92 -14.93
N SER A 28 -39.45 2.02 -14.91
CA SER A 28 -39.17 3.16 -14.03
C SER A 28 -39.25 2.83 -12.54
N LEU A 29 -40.06 1.83 -12.15
CA LEU A 29 -40.21 1.42 -10.75
C LEU A 29 -38.95 0.79 -10.16
N PHE A 30 -38.03 0.28 -11.01
CA PHE A 30 -36.78 -0.33 -10.58
C PHE A 30 -35.62 0.66 -10.48
N ILE A 31 -35.69 1.82 -11.14
CA ILE A 31 -34.60 2.81 -11.15
C ILE A 31 -34.14 3.24 -9.74
N PRO A 32 -35.01 3.41 -8.73
CA PRO A 32 -34.57 3.78 -7.38
C PRO A 32 -33.65 2.77 -6.68
N SER A 33 -33.60 1.51 -7.13
CA SER A 33 -32.69 0.51 -6.57
C SER A 33 -31.31 0.49 -7.24
N LEU A 34 -31.05 1.38 -8.21
CA LEU A 34 -29.78 1.47 -8.89
C LEU A 34 -28.74 2.13 -7.97
N THR A 35 -27.67 1.41 -7.63
CA THR A 35 -26.55 1.91 -6.82
C THR A 35 -25.41 2.40 -7.71
N PHE A 36 -24.71 3.46 -7.28
CA PHE A 36 -23.47 3.91 -7.92
C PHE A 36 -22.28 3.29 -7.19
N LYS A 37 -21.46 2.51 -7.88
CA LYS A 37 -20.28 1.86 -7.28
C LYS A 37 -19.17 1.72 -8.32
N THR A 38 -17.96 2.14 -7.96
CA THR A 38 -16.75 1.94 -8.78
C THR A 38 -15.65 1.40 -7.87
N ASN A 39 -15.47 0.08 -7.84
CA ASN A 39 -14.38 -0.56 -7.09
C ASN A 39 -13.28 -1.04 -8.03
N PHE A 40 -12.03 -1.03 -7.56
CA PHE A 40 -10.88 -1.57 -8.32
C PHE A 40 -11.05 -3.06 -8.65
N GLU A 41 -11.57 -3.84 -7.69
CA GLU A 41 -11.85 -5.27 -7.82
C GLU A 41 -12.81 -5.58 -8.99
N ASP A 42 -13.75 -4.68 -9.30
CA ASP A 42 -14.69 -4.88 -10.42
C ASP A 42 -13.95 -4.94 -11.77
N PHE A 43 -12.76 -4.34 -11.86
CA PHE A 43 -11.93 -4.35 -13.07
C PHE A 43 -10.98 -5.55 -13.11
N ALA A 44 -10.89 -6.36 -12.06
CA ALA A 44 -9.96 -7.48 -12.03
C ALA A 44 -10.38 -8.59 -13.03
N PRO A 45 -9.44 -9.17 -13.79
CA PRO A 45 -9.74 -10.29 -14.67
C PRO A 45 -10.00 -11.58 -13.87
N ASP A 46 -10.78 -12.50 -14.44
CA ASP A 46 -11.01 -13.83 -13.86
C ASP A 46 -9.79 -14.76 -14.09
N ASN A 47 -8.72 -14.57 -13.31
CA ASN A 47 -7.49 -15.36 -13.38
C ASN A 47 -7.04 -15.87 -11.99
N GLU A 48 -6.05 -16.77 -11.98
CA GLU A 48 -5.59 -17.40 -10.73
C GLU A 48 -4.94 -16.40 -9.76
N GLN A 49 -4.28 -15.35 -10.26
CA GLN A 49 -3.69 -14.31 -9.41
C GLN A 49 -4.77 -13.58 -8.60
N VAL A 50 -5.83 -13.11 -9.27
CA VAL A 50 -6.96 -12.44 -8.61
C VAL A 50 -7.64 -13.37 -7.61
N LYS A 51 -7.90 -14.63 -7.99
CA LYS A 51 -8.49 -15.63 -7.08
C LYS A 51 -7.61 -15.94 -5.87
N ALA A 52 -6.29 -15.95 -6.03
CA ALA A 52 -5.38 -16.12 -4.91
C ALA A 52 -5.46 -14.93 -3.95
N ASN A 53 -5.62 -13.70 -4.45
CA ASN A 53 -5.81 -12.52 -3.61
C ASN A 53 -7.12 -12.58 -2.81
N ASP A 54 -8.20 -13.05 -3.44
CA ASP A 54 -9.48 -13.28 -2.76
C ASP A 54 -9.34 -14.32 -1.64
N ARG A 55 -8.62 -15.43 -1.90
CA ARG A 55 -8.32 -16.46 -0.89
C ARG A 55 -7.43 -15.94 0.24
N ILE A 56 -6.44 -15.08 -0.04
CA ILE A 56 -5.65 -14.43 1.02
C ILE A 56 -6.58 -13.62 1.94
N THR A 57 -7.53 -12.88 1.36
CA THR A 57 -8.50 -12.10 2.14
C THR A 57 -9.38 -13.00 3.00
N GLU A 58 -9.82 -14.14 2.46
CA GLU A 58 -10.61 -15.15 3.17
C GLU A 58 -9.83 -15.84 4.30
N TYR A 59 -8.60 -16.30 4.03
CA TYR A 59 -7.78 -17.08 4.96
C TYR A 59 -7.20 -16.24 6.09
N PHE A 60 -6.77 -15.02 5.80
CA PHE A 60 -6.01 -14.18 6.74
C PHE A 60 -6.78 -12.94 7.21
N GLY A 61 -8.03 -12.74 6.74
CA GLY A 61 -8.90 -11.63 7.19
C GLY A 61 -8.37 -10.24 6.79
N MET A 62 -7.65 -10.17 5.67
CA MET A 62 -6.85 -9.02 5.28
C MET A 62 -7.61 -8.08 4.33
N SER A 63 -8.51 -7.27 4.87
CA SER A 63 -8.93 -6.02 4.19
C SER A 63 -9.11 -4.89 5.22
N LYS A 64 -8.05 -4.60 5.96
CA LYS A 64 -8.03 -3.39 6.77
C LYS A 64 -7.78 -2.21 5.84
N GLN A 65 -8.86 -1.53 5.45
CA GLN A 65 -8.78 -0.19 4.87
C GLN A 65 -7.91 0.67 5.80
N THR A 66 -6.89 1.32 5.24
CA THR A 66 -6.02 2.23 5.97
C THR A 66 -6.21 3.65 5.50
N MET A 67 -6.15 4.57 6.46
CA MET A 67 -6.04 6.00 6.20
C MET A 67 -4.65 6.44 6.64
N ILE A 68 -3.98 7.23 5.81
CA ILE A 68 -2.64 7.76 6.07
C ILE A 68 -2.78 9.23 6.42
N LEU A 69 -2.31 9.59 7.61
CA LEU A 69 -2.20 10.97 8.05
C LEU A 69 -0.77 11.44 7.84
N PHE A 70 -0.65 12.55 7.15
CA PHE A 70 0.60 13.26 6.94
C PHE A 70 0.64 14.44 7.90
N ILE A 71 1.61 14.42 8.80
CA ILE A 71 1.74 15.37 9.89
C ILE A 71 2.96 16.24 9.61
N GLN A 72 2.76 17.52 9.34
CA GLN A 72 3.83 18.46 9.06
C GLN A 72 4.10 19.36 10.25
N LYS A 73 5.35 19.80 10.43
CA LYS A 73 5.67 20.85 11.40
C LYS A 73 5.07 22.20 10.94
N GLU A 74 4.52 22.95 11.89
CA GLU A 74 4.01 24.31 11.64
C GLU A 74 4.81 25.35 12.45
N GLN A 75 4.56 25.48 13.75
CA GLN A 75 5.35 26.36 14.64
C GLN A 75 6.48 25.64 15.37
N ALA A 76 6.49 24.30 15.34
CA ALA A 76 7.55 23.49 15.94
C ALA A 76 8.85 23.49 15.12
N GLU A 77 9.99 23.27 15.77
CA GLU A 77 11.28 23.09 15.08
C GLU A 77 11.29 21.82 14.21
N SER A 78 10.62 20.76 14.70
CA SER A 78 10.51 19.45 14.05
C SER A 78 9.27 18.69 14.55
N THR A 79 8.79 17.73 13.75
CA THR A 79 7.71 16.80 14.12
C THR A 79 8.06 15.84 15.24
N ILE A 80 9.34 15.71 15.60
CA ILE A 80 9.80 14.93 16.77
C ILE A 80 10.09 15.82 18.00
N SER A 81 9.74 17.11 17.96
CA SER A 81 9.82 17.97 19.13
C SER A 81 8.83 17.53 20.22
N VAL A 82 9.13 17.82 21.48
CA VAL A 82 8.33 17.40 22.64
C VAL A 82 6.85 17.79 22.48
N GLN A 83 6.56 19.03 22.09
CA GLN A 83 5.18 19.47 21.88
C GLN A 83 4.50 18.75 20.70
N ALA A 84 5.19 18.59 19.57
CA ALA A 84 4.66 17.88 18.41
C ALA A 84 4.38 16.39 18.71
N LEU A 85 5.18 15.75 19.55
CA LEU A 85 4.96 14.37 20.01
C LEU A 85 3.76 14.26 20.95
N ARG A 86 3.51 15.26 21.80
CA ARG A 86 2.31 15.32 22.64
C ARG A 86 1.05 15.54 21.81
N ASP A 87 1.09 16.45 20.85
CA ASP A 87 -0.03 16.71 19.94
C ASP A 87 -0.34 15.46 19.09
N GLN A 88 0.69 14.73 18.61
CA GLN A 88 0.52 13.44 17.94
C GLN A 88 -0.05 12.33 18.85
N TYR A 89 0.35 12.28 20.12
CA TYR A 89 -0.21 11.33 21.09
C TYR A 89 -1.70 11.61 21.36
N ASP A 90 -2.05 12.89 21.54
CA ASP A 90 -3.44 13.31 21.72
C ASP A 90 -4.30 12.98 20.50
N LEU A 91 -3.80 13.24 19.29
CA LEU A 91 -4.44 12.83 18.03
C LEU A 91 -4.73 11.33 18.01
N GLN A 92 -3.74 10.47 18.31
CA GLN A 92 -3.93 9.03 18.35
C GLN A 92 -4.99 8.61 19.38
N LYS A 93 -4.95 9.23 20.57
CA LYS A 93 -5.88 8.96 21.68
C LYS A 93 -7.31 9.34 21.31
N GLU A 94 -7.52 10.47 20.64
CA GLU A 94 -8.85 10.90 20.17
C GLU A 94 -9.36 10.01 19.03
N LEU A 95 -8.52 9.65 18.06
CA LEU A 95 -8.91 8.76 16.96
C LEU A 95 -9.27 7.36 17.45
N THR A 96 -8.51 6.80 18.40
CA THR A 96 -8.76 5.44 18.94
C THR A 96 -10.05 5.36 19.77
N LYS A 97 -10.64 6.49 20.21
CA LYS A 97 -11.97 6.52 20.84
C LYS A 97 -13.11 6.30 19.84
N MET A 98 -12.85 6.51 18.55
CA MET A 98 -13.86 6.33 17.50
C MET A 98 -14.10 4.83 17.26
N PRO A 99 -15.36 4.35 17.28
CA PRO A 99 -15.65 2.92 17.09
C PRO A 99 -15.24 2.39 15.71
N GLU A 100 -15.08 3.28 14.73
CA GLU A 100 -14.65 2.97 13.38
C GLU A 100 -13.13 2.73 13.26
N VAL A 101 -12.34 3.19 14.24
CA VAL A 101 -10.88 3.06 14.25
C VAL A 101 -10.48 1.83 15.06
N ASN A 102 -9.78 0.90 14.41
CA ASN A 102 -9.26 -0.31 15.07
C ASN A 102 -7.95 -0.04 15.83
N ALA A 103 -7.02 0.63 15.16
CA ALA A 103 -5.70 0.93 15.70
C ALA A 103 -5.05 2.12 14.97
N THR A 104 -4.09 2.78 15.62
CA THR A 104 -3.26 3.81 15.01
C THR A 104 -1.78 3.48 15.21
N ILE A 105 -0.95 3.76 14.20
CA ILE A 105 0.49 3.49 14.21
C ILE A 105 1.21 4.77 13.77
N SER A 106 2.07 5.33 14.63
CA SER A 106 2.95 6.45 14.32
C SER A 106 4.26 6.34 15.10
N ILE A 107 5.13 7.34 14.99
CA ILE A 107 6.34 7.43 15.84
C ILE A 107 6.02 7.30 17.34
N VAL A 108 4.88 7.83 17.79
CA VAL A 108 4.45 7.80 19.19
C VAL A 108 4.14 6.38 19.66
N THR A 109 3.65 5.52 18.76
CA THR A 109 3.38 4.10 19.04
C THR A 109 4.64 3.35 19.44
N PHE A 110 5.80 3.73 18.88
CA PHE A 110 7.10 3.15 19.23
C PHE A 110 7.75 3.82 20.43
N LEU A 111 7.38 5.07 20.72
CA LEU A 111 7.92 5.84 21.84
C LEU A 111 7.27 5.51 23.18
N ASP A 112 5.98 5.20 23.22
CA ASP A 112 5.26 4.89 24.47
C ASP A 112 5.85 3.68 25.23
N PRO A 113 6.21 2.55 24.58
CA PRO A 113 6.91 1.46 25.25
C PRO A 113 8.25 1.88 25.87
N ILE A 114 8.99 2.80 25.24
CA ILE A 114 10.26 3.32 25.79
C ILE A 114 9.99 4.12 27.06
N CYS A 115 9.01 5.02 27.03
CA CYS A 115 8.59 5.80 28.19
C CYS A 115 8.13 4.90 29.36
N GLN A 116 7.40 3.83 29.06
CA GLN A 116 6.98 2.86 30.07
C GLN A 116 8.16 2.08 30.66
N MET A 117 9.09 1.62 29.81
CA MET A 117 10.25 0.85 30.26
C MET A 117 11.26 1.68 31.05
N GLU A 118 11.50 2.93 30.66
CA GLU A 118 12.50 3.79 31.32
C GLU A 118 11.93 4.59 32.51
N PHE A 119 10.69 5.05 32.41
CA PHE A 119 10.12 5.99 33.38
C PHE A 119 8.85 5.50 34.06
N ASN A 120 8.34 4.31 33.70
CA ASN A 120 7.05 3.79 34.17
C ASN A 120 5.90 4.79 33.97
N LYS A 121 5.92 5.48 32.83
CA LYS A 121 4.97 6.53 32.44
C LYS A 121 4.61 6.38 30.97
N THR A 122 3.42 6.84 30.61
CA THR A 122 3.05 7.05 29.20
C THR A 122 3.65 8.35 28.68
N VAL A 123 3.62 8.55 27.36
CA VAL A 123 4.05 9.82 26.71
C VAL A 123 3.34 11.04 27.31
N GLU A 124 2.05 10.92 27.65
CA GLU A 124 1.26 11.99 28.29
C GLU A 124 1.85 12.43 29.64
N ASN A 125 2.34 11.49 30.45
CA ASN A 125 2.77 11.74 31.83
C ASN A 125 4.28 11.98 31.98
N CYS A 126 5.07 11.75 30.94
CA CYS A 126 6.50 12.07 30.94
C CYS A 126 6.70 13.59 31.06
N SER A 127 7.75 14.01 31.78
CA SER A 127 8.22 15.41 31.70
C SER A 127 8.91 15.66 30.36
N ASP A 128 9.09 16.92 29.98
CA ASP A 128 9.69 17.28 28.69
C ASP A 128 11.13 16.74 28.55
N GLU A 129 11.89 16.73 29.65
CA GLU A 129 13.24 16.14 29.69
C GLU A 129 13.21 14.61 29.54
N GLN A 130 12.25 13.94 30.19
CA GLN A 130 12.06 12.49 30.07
C GLN A 130 11.65 12.11 28.64
N LEU A 131 10.73 12.86 28.03
CA LEU A 131 10.27 12.59 26.67
C LEU A 131 11.39 12.86 25.66
N GLY A 132 12.18 13.93 25.87
CA GLY A 132 13.39 14.22 25.09
C GLY A 132 14.46 13.13 25.20
N THR A 133 14.61 12.53 26.38
CA THR A 133 15.51 11.40 26.61
C THR A 133 15.01 10.15 25.87
N ALA A 134 13.73 9.80 26.03
CA ALA A 134 13.13 8.63 25.38
C ALA A 134 13.23 8.68 23.85
N ILE A 135 12.97 9.84 23.22
CA ILE A 135 13.08 9.97 21.76
C ILE A 135 14.54 9.89 21.29
N SER A 136 15.47 10.43 22.08
CA SER A 136 16.90 10.29 21.81
C SER A 136 17.35 8.84 21.87
N ASP A 137 16.92 8.09 22.89
CA ASP A 137 17.29 6.68 23.05
C ASP A 137 16.62 5.78 22.01
N LEU A 138 15.43 6.15 21.52
CA LEU A 138 14.76 5.49 20.42
C LEU A 138 15.50 5.70 19.09
N LEU A 139 15.88 6.93 18.76
CA LEU A 139 16.38 7.25 17.41
C LEU A 139 17.89 7.14 17.24
N ASN A 140 18.68 7.28 18.31
CA ASN A 140 20.14 7.25 18.22
C ASN A 140 20.69 5.82 18.20
N GLU A 141 21.74 5.63 17.40
CA GLU A 141 22.48 4.37 17.40
C GLU A 141 23.25 4.18 18.70
N GLN A 142 23.19 2.96 19.21
CA GLN A 142 23.88 2.61 20.43
C GLN A 142 25.39 2.55 20.18
N PRO A 143 26.22 3.08 21.10
CA PRO A 143 27.67 3.01 20.97
C PRO A 143 28.11 1.53 20.91
N SER A 144 28.72 1.14 19.81
CA SER A 144 29.31 -0.19 19.63
C SER A 144 30.76 -0.19 20.11
N GLY A 145 31.12 -1.18 20.93
CA GLY A 145 32.49 -1.37 21.40
C GLY A 145 32.72 -0.97 22.86
N GLU A 146 33.99 -0.71 23.18
CA GLU A 146 34.45 -0.41 24.53
C GLU A 146 34.20 1.08 24.86
N MET A 147 33.45 1.36 25.92
CA MET A 147 33.20 2.71 26.41
C MET A 147 34.20 3.07 27.51
N THR A 148 34.84 4.24 27.37
CA THR A 148 35.69 4.81 28.42
C THR A 148 34.83 5.52 29.47
N ILE A 149 35.05 5.21 30.75
CA ILE A 149 34.19 5.67 31.84
C ILE A 149 34.60 7.06 32.33
N PHE A 150 35.90 7.36 32.40
CA PHE A 150 36.40 8.67 32.83
C PHE A 150 36.79 9.52 31.62
N LYS A 151 36.27 10.75 31.54
CA LYS A 151 36.53 11.68 30.43
C LYS A 151 38.01 12.07 30.32
N THR A 152 38.70 12.08 31.45
CA THR A 152 40.13 12.34 31.59
C THR A 152 40.74 11.23 32.43
N ASP A 153 41.94 10.79 32.06
CA ASP A 153 42.70 9.83 32.88
C ASP A 153 42.98 10.43 34.25
N ASP A 154 42.86 9.60 35.27
CA ASP A 154 43.15 9.96 36.65
C ASP A 154 44.68 10.05 36.85
N PRO A 155 45.19 11.08 37.54
CA PRO A 155 46.63 11.28 37.70
C PRO A 155 47.26 10.12 38.48
N ASN A 156 48.50 9.74 38.15
CA ASN A 156 49.21 8.72 38.92
C ASN A 156 49.56 9.25 40.32
N GLU A 157 48.81 8.83 41.33
CA GLU A 157 49.01 9.24 42.71
C GLU A 157 49.86 8.22 43.50
N PRO A 158 50.73 8.68 44.40
CA PRO A 158 51.48 7.77 45.25
C PRO A 158 50.55 7.08 46.24
N ILE A 159 50.19 5.83 45.95
CA ILE A 159 49.36 5.00 46.84
C ILE A 159 50.08 4.75 48.18
N ASP A 160 49.53 5.32 49.25
CA ASP A 160 50.07 5.29 50.61
C ASP A 160 49.85 3.91 51.29
N TYR A 161 50.61 2.91 50.85
CA TYR A 161 50.48 1.52 51.32
C TYR A 161 51.40 1.19 52.50
N TYR A 162 50.85 1.19 53.72
CA TYR A 162 51.61 0.90 54.94
C TYR A 162 51.92 -0.59 55.12
N ARG A 163 53.11 -1.03 54.68
CA ARG A 163 53.61 -2.42 54.79
C ARG A 163 53.84 -2.90 56.24
N SER A 164 53.93 -2.02 57.25
CA SER A 164 53.97 -2.37 58.67
C SER A 164 53.81 -1.16 59.59
N SER A 165 53.27 -1.33 60.81
CA SER A 165 53.17 -0.24 61.80
C SER A 165 54.47 0.06 62.56
N LEU A 166 55.57 -0.66 62.29
CA LEU A 166 56.83 -0.55 63.05
C LEU A 166 57.98 0.13 62.27
N ARG A 167 57.80 0.43 60.97
CA ARG A 167 58.77 1.19 60.16
C ARG A 167 58.11 1.75 58.91
N SER A 168 58.13 3.07 58.74
CA SER A 168 57.57 3.84 57.62
C SER A 168 58.50 3.89 56.40
N SER A 169 59.12 2.77 56.01
CA SER A 169 59.90 2.73 54.77
C SER A 169 59.39 1.61 53.86
N GLY A 170 58.35 1.90 53.11
CA GLY A 170 57.92 1.10 51.96
C GLY A 170 57.61 2.05 50.82
N LYS A 171 58.20 1.81 49.64
CA LYS A 171 57.84 2.55 48.42
C LYS A 171 56.33 2.37 48.16
N ALA A 172 55.68 3.50 47.85
CA ALA A 172 54.33 3.56 47.31
C ALA A 172 54.23 2.63 46.08
N VAL A 173 53.06 2.04 45.87
CA VAL A 173 52.80 1.16 44.72
C VAL A 173 52.07 1.98 43.66
N ASP A 174 52.76 2.95 43.10
CA ASP A 174 52.30 3.86 42.03
C ASP A 174 51.87 3.10 40.76
N SER A 175 52.13 1.79 40.72
CA SER A 175 51.89 0.92 39.57
C SER A 175 50.48 0.32 39.55
N ALA A 176 49.81 0.26 40.69
CA ALA A 176 48.49 -0.37 40.86
C ALA A 176 47.32 0.63 40.79
N ASP A 177 47.65 1.90 40.64
CA ASP A 177 46.75 3.05 40.59
C ASP A 177 45.89 3.06 39.33
N ILE A 178 44.63 3.46 39.44
CA ILE A 178 43.66 3.35 38.35
C ILE A 178 43.79 4.56 37.45
N LYS A 179 44.29 4.34 36.23
CA LYS A 179 44.37 5.38 35.20
C LYS A 179 43.00 5.66 34.58
N ASN A 180 42.27 4.61 34.18
CA ASN A 180 40.93 4.73 33.62
C ASN A 180 40.17 3.39 33.73
N CYS A 181 38.86 3.45 33.51
CA CYS A 181 37.99 2.29 33.48
C CYS A 181 37.27 2.19 32.14
N TYR A 182 37.02 0.95 31.72
CA TYR A 182 36.34 0.66 30.47
C TYR A 182 35.24 -0.38 30.67
N ILE A 183 34.14 -0.23 29.95
CA ILE A 183 33.08 -1.25 29.90
C ILE A 183 32.88 -1.67 28.45
N LEU A 184 32.95 -2.97 28.21
CA LEU A 184 32.69 -3.60 26.92
C LEU A 184 31.43 -4.48 27.03
N LYS A 185 30.41 -4.14 26.23
CA LYS A 185 29.21 -4.96 26.06
C LYS A 185 29.43 -5.96 24.90
N SER A 186 29.25 -7.24 25.19
CA SER A 186 29.11 -8.30 24.19
C SER A 186 27.73 -8.95 24.31
N ASN A 187 27.31 -9.77 23.33
CA ASN A 187 25.96 -10.36 23.32
C ASN A 187 25.61 -11.11 24.61
N LYS A 188 26.55 -11.90 25.14
CA LYS A 188 26.34 -12.75 26.33
C LYS A 188 27.04 -12.26 27.60
N THR A 189 28.06 -11.40 27.48
CA THR A 189 28.92 -11.00 28.60
C THR A 189 29.10 -9.49 28.67
N LEU A 190 29.23 -8.99 29.89
CA LEU A 190 29.66 -7.63 30.18
C LEU A 190 31.08 -7.69 30.76
N THR A 191 32.02 -6.95 30.17
CA THR A 191 33.41 -6.92 30.63
C THR A 191 33.74 -5.55 31.20
N PHE A 192 34.21 -5.53 32.44
CA PHE A 192 34.64 -4.34 33.15
C PHE A 192 36.16 -4.37 33.27
N SER A 193 36.85 -3.36 32.74
CA SER A 193 38.31 -3.28 32.71
C SER A 193 38.82 -2.10 33.50
N PHE A 194 39.85 -2.32 34.31
CA PHE A 194 40.60 -1.29 35.03
C PHE A 194 41.97 -1.18 34.37
N GLU A 195 42.28 -0.04 33.75
CA GLU A 195 43.62 0.26 33.25
C GLU A 195 44.44 0.88 34.38
N VAL A 196 45.60 0.29 34.66
CA VAL A 196 46.51 0.76 35.70
C VAL A 196 47.84 1.21 35.09
N TYR A 197 48.62 2.02 35.81
CA TYR A 197 49.87 2.57 35.27
C TYR A 197 50.96 1.51 34.99
N SER A 198 51.09 0.45 35.80
CA SER A 198 52.01 -0.66 35.50
C SER A 198 51.62 -1.96 36.22
N LEU A 199 51.05 -2.90 35.48
CA LEU A 199 50.65 -4.21 36.02
C LEU A 199 51.85 -5.14 36.23
N SER A 200 52.93 -4.95 35.45
CA SER A 200 54.15 -5.74 35.55
C SER A 200 54.86 -5.57 36.90
N ASP A 201 54.83 -4.37 37.48
CA ASP A 201 55.44 -4.08 38.80
C ASP A 201 54.67 -4.73 39.95
N LEU A 202 53.35 -4.87 39.81
CA LEU A 202 52.51 -5.62 40.75
C LEU A 202 52.93 -7.10 40.80
N THR A 203 53.32 -7.68 39.67
CA THR A 203 53.78 -9.08 39.63
C THR A 203 55.16 -9.31 40.20
N SER A 204 56.06 -8.31 40.08
CA SER A 204 57.46 -8.41 40.51
C SER A 204 57.65 -8.12 42.01
N THR A 205 56.75 -7.35 42.63
CA THR A 205 56.82 -6.93 44.05
C THR A 205 56.31 -7.98 45.07
N VAL A 206 55.79 -9.13 44.62
CA VAL A 206 55.21 -10.20 45.47
C VAL A 206 56.23 -11.30 45.87
N LYS A 207 57.55 -11.05 45.85
CA LYS A 207 58.56 -12.08 46.18
C LYS A 207 58.68 -12.42 47.69
N PRO A 208 58.91 -13.70 48.07
CA PRO A 208 59.11 -14.15 49.47
C PRO A 208 60.43 -13.63 50.08
N PRO A 209 60.58 -13.57 51.44
CA PRO A 209 59.84 -14.31 52.47
C PRO A 209 58.74 -13.52 53.19
N PHE A 210 58.36 -12.32 52.73
CA PHE A 210 57.27 -11.55 53.34
C PHE A 210 56.44 -10.80 52.29
N SER A 211 55.51 -11.49 51.64
CA SER A 211 54.42 -10.80 50.93
C SER A 211 53.36 -10.42 51.98
N LYS A 212 53.31 -9.12 52.32
CA LYS A 212 52.41 -8.56 53.35
C LYS A 212 51.13 -7.99 52.75
N VAL A 213 50.73 -8.38 51.54
CA VAL A 213 49.42 -8.07 50.97
C VAL A 213 48.60 -9.34 50.98
N ASN A 214 47.54 -9.36 51.79
CA ASN A 214 46.75 -10.58 51.97
C ASN A 214 45.46 -10.60 51.16
N ILE A 215 44.80 -9.47 50.94
CA ILE A 215 43.63 -9.39 50.06
C ILE A 215 43.60 -7.96 49.50
N MET A 216 43.52 -7.83 48.18
CA MET A 216 43.42 -6.57 47.46
C MET A 216 42.26 -6.65 46.47
N GLU A 217 41.59 -5.52 46.25
CA GLU A 217 40.42 -5.42 45.40
C GLU A 217 40.45 -4.13 44.60
N TRP A 218 40.30 -4.26 43.28
CA TRP A 218 39.94 -3.15 42.38
C TRP A 218 38.45 -3.21 42.18
N TYR A 219 37.75 -2.11 42.36
CA TYR A 219 36.29 -2.08 42.20
C TYR A 219 35.84 -0.89 41.36
N LEU A 220 34.72 -1.08 40.68
CA LEU A 220 33.98 -0.04 39.98
C LEU A 220 32.57 0.02 40.58
N GLY A 221 32.30 1.08 41.32
CA GLY A 221 30.99 1.47 41.80
C GLY A 221 30.14 2.12 40.70
N PHE A 222 28.86 1.79 40.68
CA PHE A 222 27.85 2.38 39.79
C PHE A 222 26.45 2.17 40.35
N GLU A 223 25.48 2.90 39.82
CA GLU A 223 24.07 2.80 40.17
C GLU A 223 23.24 2.52 38.91
N ASN A 224 22.11 1.84 39.04
CA ASN A 224 21.16 1.69 37.94
C ASN A 224 20.05 2.74 38.10
N SER A 225 20.02 3.74 37.21
CA SER A 225 19.10 4.87 37.31
C SER A 225 17.67 4.58 36.84
N LEU A 226 17.41 3.39 36.26
CA LEU A 226 16.08 2.99 35.76
C LEU A 226 15.34 2.04 36.70
N LEU A 227 15.77 1.94 37.97
CA LEU A 227 15.08 1.13 38.97
C LEU A 227 13.80 1.84 39.47
N PRO A 228 12.72 1.09 39.80
CA PRO A 228 11.51 1.67 40.37
C PRO A 228 11.81 2.45 41.67
N PRO A 229 11.02 3.50 41.98
CA PRO A 229 11.18 4.25 43.22
C PRO A 229 11.16 3.33 44.45
N GLY A 230 12.15 3.47 45.34
CA GLY A 230 12.31 2.62 46.52
C GLY A 230 13.17 1.36 46.31
N PHE A 231 13.64 1.10 45.08
CA PHE A 231 14.59 0.03 44.74
C PHE A 231 15.98 0.54 44.39
N GLU A 232 16.35 1.75 44.82
CA GLU A 232 17.68 2.33 44.60
C GLU A 232 18.79 1.45 45.21
N MET A 233 19.42 0.64 44.36
CA MET A 233 20.52 -0.24 44.73
C MET A 233 21.84 0.34 44.24
N GLY A 234 22.83 0.37 45.13
CA GLY A 234 24.21 0.67 44.77
C GLY A 234 24.97 -0.60 44.43
N TYR A 235 25.75 -0.58 43.35
CA TYR A 235 26.55 -1.73 42.93
C TYR A 235 28.03 -1.39 42.95
N GLN A 236 28.89 -2.34 43.35
CA GLN A 236 30.33 -2.26 43.09
C GLN A 236 30.82 -3.60 42.56
N ILE A 237 31.21 -3.65 41.28
CA ILE A 237 31.84 -4.84 40.72
C ILE A 237 33.33 -4.83 41.04
N ALA A 238 33.86 -5.94 41.52
CA ALA A 238 35.16 -6.01 42.16
C ALA A 238 35.99 -7.21 41.69
N ALA A 239 37.24 -6.94 41.29
CA ALA A 239 38.27 -7.93 41.01
C ALA A 239 39.09 -8.13 42.29
N ARG A 240 38.87 -9.26 42.97
CA ARG A 240 39.55 -9.59 44.22
C ARG A 240 40.66 -10.61 44.00
N ILE A 241 41.84 -10.30 44.54
CA ILE A 241 42.95 -11.24 44.66
C ILE A 241 43.08 -11.64 46.13
N GLU A 242 42.99 -12.93 46.42
CA GLU A 242 43.16 -13.48 47.77
C GLU A 242 43.90 -14.83 47.77
N PRO A 243 44.65 -15.19 48.82
CA PRO A 243 45.27 -16.50 48.96
C PRO A 243 44.24 -17.62 48.90
N SER A 244 44.58 -18.70 48.20
CA SER A 244 43.69 -19.85 47.99
C SER A 244 43.35 -20.62 49.29
N VAL A 245 44.16 -20.49 50.34
CA VAL A 245 43.96 -21.17 51.62
C VAL A 245 43.76 -20.13 52.73
N PRO A 246 42.69 -20.20 53.54
CA PRO A 246 42.48 -19.28 54.65
C PRO A 246 43.62 -19.39 55.66
N ARG A 247 44.00 -18.29 56.32
CA ARG A 247 45.02 -18.35 57.39
C ARG A 247 44.49 -18.99 58.66
N TRP A 248 43.19 -18.85 58.91
CA TRP A 248 42.53 -19.38 60.10
C TRP A 248 41.03 -19.54 59.83
N GLU A 249 40.49 -20.71 60.16
CA GLU A 249 39.07 -21.03 60.10
C GLU A 249 38.50 -21.24 61.50
N ILE A 250 37.60 -20.36 61.91
CA ILE A 250 36.89 -20.44 63.19
C ILE A 250 35.83 -21.53 63.08
N GLY A 251 36.11 -22.69 63.70
CA GLY A 251 35.26 -23.88 63.66
C GLY A 251 35.99 -25.16 63.23
N ALA A 252 37.14 -25.05 62.54
CA ALA A 252 37.90 -26.19 61.99
C ALA A 252 38.79 -26.94 63.02
N GLY A 253 38.77 -26.53 64.28
CA GLY A 253 39.64 -27.08 65.33
C GLY A 253 41.12 -26.65 65.22
N LEU A 254 41.87 -26.86 66.30
CA LEU A 254 43.27 -26.39 66.43
C LEU A 254 44.22 -27.05 65.41
N LEU A 255 44.03 -28.36 65.16
CA LEU A 255 44.81 -29.15 64.19
C LEU A 255 44.55 -28.75 62.73
N GLY A 256 43.29 -28.42 62.39
CA GLY A 256 42.93 -27.92 61.05
C GLY A 256 43.59 -26.58 60.75
N ASN A 257 43.52 -25.64 61.70
CA ASN A 257 44.14 -24.32 61.56
C ASN A 257 45.67 -24.35 61.50
N LEU A 258 46.32 -25.24 62.25
CA LEU A 258 47.77 -25.49 62.15
C LEU A 258 48.18 -26.01 60.77
N ARG A 259 47.36 -26.86 60.14
CA ARG A 259 47.60 -27.36 58.77
C ARG A 259 47.51 -26.25 57.72
N HIS A 260 46.52 -25.37 57.84
CA HIS A 260 46.37 -24.19 56.98
C HIS A 260 47.55 -23.21 57.10
N LEU A 261 48.06 -22.99 58.32
CA LEU A 261 49.25 -22.17 58.56
C LEU A 261 50.52 -22.77 57.93
N LEU A 262 50.70 -24.09 57.99
CA LEU A 262 51.82 -24.80 57.39
C LEU A 262 51.77 -24.82 55.85
N GLN A 263 50.59 -25.01 55.25
CA GLN A 263 50.42 -24.96 53.80
C GLN A 263 50.71 -23.57 53.22
N ASN A 264 50.28 -22.51 53.91
CA ASN A 264 50.53 -21.12 53.51
C ASN A 264 52.02 -20.73 53.52
N SER A 265 52.88 -21.46 54.24
CA SER A 265 54.33 -21.19 54.26
C SER A 265 55.06 -21.64 52.98
N ARG A 266 54.45 -22.45 52.11
CA ARG A 266 55.16 -23.19 51.05
C ARG A 266 54.99 -22.67 49.61
N ASN A 267 53.98 -21.85 49.31
CA ASN A 267 53.73 -21.27 47.98
C ASN A 267 53.37 -19.77 48.10
N HIS A 268 54.14 -18.89 47.44
CA HIS A 268 53.95 -17.42 47.50
C HIS A 268 53.99 -16.74 46.13
N ASP A 269 53.86 -17.49 45.03
CA ASP A 269 53.79 -16.90 43.69
C ASP A 269 52.35 -16.44 43.39
N LEU A 270 52.17 -15.39 42.57
CA LEU A 270 50.84 -14.83 42.25
C LEU A 270 49.91 -15.86 41.60
N THR A 271 50.48 -16.90 40.97
CA THR A 271 49.79 -18.07 40.43
C THR A 271 49.06 -18.89 41.50
N SER A 272 49.42 -18.76 42.77
CA SER A 272 48.78 -19.44 43.90
C SER A 272 47.62 -18.67 44.54
N TYR A 273 47.37 -17.43 44.09
CA TYR A 273 46.25 -16.60 44.56
C TYR A 273 44.99 -16.88 43.75
N LYS A 274 43.88 -16.96 44.46
CA LYS A 274 42.54 -17.03 43.88
C LYS A 274 42.15 -15.64 43.39
N LYS A 275 41.86 -15.54 42.09
CA LYS A 275 41.27 -14.36 41.45
C LYS A 275 39.78 -14.59 41.38
N THR A 276 38.99 -13.71 42.00
CA THR A 276 37.54 -13.89 42.11
C THR A 276 36.83 -12.58 41.82
N ALA A 277 35.76 -12.66 41.02
CA ALA A 277 34.87 -11.54 40.78
C ALA A 277 33.79 -11.49 41.88
N TYR A 278 33.56 -10.31 42.43
CA TYR A 278 32.50 -10.04 43.40
C TYR A 278 31.62 -8.90 42.90
N LEU A 279 30.33 -8.97 43.20
CA LEU A 279 29.39 -7.86 43.07
C LEU A 279 28.97 -7.46 44.47
N TRP A 280 29.39 -6.28 44.92
CA TRP A 280 28.90 -5.67 46.15
C TRP A 280 27.56 -4.99 45.87
N ILE A 281 26.53 -5.35 46.61
CA ILE A 281 25.18 -4.81 46.48
C ILE A 281 24.83 -4.07 47.75
N ARG A 282 24.44 -2.80 47.63
CA ARG A 282 23.92 -1.96 48.70
C ARG A 282 22.39 -1.90 48.57
N PRO A 283 21.63 -2.59 49.44
CA PRO A 283 20.18 -2.57 49.39
C PRO A 283 19.61 -1.17 49.67
N PRO A 284 18.37 -0.89 49.23
CA PRO A 284 17.72 0.39 49.45
C PRO A 284 17.59 0.70 50.94
N GLY A 285 17.95 1.92 51.35
CA GLY A 285 17.85 2.38 52.74
C GLY A 285 18.86 1.76 53.71
N GLN A 286 19.83 0.96 53.24
CA GLN A 286 20.91 0.40 54.05
C GLN A 286 22.24 1.11 53.77
N GLU A 287 23.05 1.29 54.81
CA GLU A 287 24.40 1.89 54.69
C GLU A 287 25.47 0.84 54.33
N MET A 288 25.19 -0.44 54.54
CA MET A 288 26.15 -1.54 54.32
C MET A 288 25.96 -2.22 52.97
N SER A 289 27.06 -2.44 52.24
CA SER A 289 27.07 -3.26 51.03
C SER A 289 27.49 -4.71 51.32
N PHE A 290 26.92 -5.66 50.60
CA PHE A 290 27.19 -7.09 50.75
C PHE A 290 27.81 -7.68 49.47
N PRO A 291 28.95 -8.40 49.56
CA PRO A 291 29.57 -9.00 48.40
C PRO A 291 28.94 -10.35 48.06
N VAL A 292 28.49 -10.47 46.82
CA VAL A 292 28.07 -11.73 46.20
C VAL A 292 29.16 -12.21 45.26
N GLN A 293 29.58 -13.47 45.39
CA GLN A 293 30.54 -14.05 44.47
C GLN A 293 29.86 -14.35 43.13
N LEU A 294 30.38 -13.81 42.03
CA LEU A 294 29.89 -14.08 40.68
C LEU A 294 30.39 -15.46 40.22
N ARG A 295 29.47 -16.35 39.83
CA ARG A 295 29.74 -17.73 39.38
C ARG A 295 30.34 -17.76 37.98
N THR A 296 29.87 -16.88 37.10
CA THR A 296 30.34 -16.75 35.71
C THR A 296 31.46 -15.71 35.55
N GLY A 297 31.78 -14.97 36.63
CA GLY A 297 32.78 -13.91 36.62
C GLY A 297 34.21 -14.43 36.51
N ASN A 298 34.88 -14.17 35.38
CA ASN A 298 36.28 -14.48 35.14
C ASN A 298 37.14 -13.22 35.27
N VAL A 299 38.22 -13.28 36.06
CA VAL A 299 39.13 -12.15 36.29
C VAL A 299 40.48 -12.41 35.60
N THR A 300 40.84 -11.53 34.68
CA THR A 300 42.08 -11.62 33.89
C THR A 300 42.99 -10.43 34.17
N PHE A 301 44.30 -10.65 34.06
CA PHE A 301 45.34 -9.66 34.29
C PHE A 301 46.22 -9.65 33.05
N ASP A 302 46.07 -8.63 32.21
CA ASP A 302 46.83 -8.49 30.98
C ASP A 302 47.97 -7.49 31.17
N THR A 303 49.19 -8.01 31.21
CA THR A 303 50.41 -7.20 31.39
C THR A 303 50.82 -6.44 30.14
N SER A 304 50.26 -6.76 28.96
CA SER A 304 50.57 -6.06 27.71
C SER A 304 49.80 -4.76 27.57
N THR A 305 48.58 -4.72 28.09
CA THR A 305 47.69 -3.56 28.09
C THR A 305 47.59 -2.88 29.47
N ASN A 306 48.25 -3.44 30.50
CA ASN A 306 48.10 -3.04 31.89
C ASN A 306 46.63 -3.02 32.37
N ARG A 307 45.82 -3.97 31.91
CA ARG A 307 44.39 -4.05 32.23
C ARG A 307 44.06 -5.22 33.15
N ILE A 308 43.19 -4.96 34.12
CA ILE A 308 42.54 -5.96 34.96
C ILE A 308 41.10 -6.04 34.48
N SER A 309 40.64 -7.18 33.96
CA SER A 309 39.30 -7.28 33.38
C SER A 309 38.45 -8.34 34.08
N ILE A 310 37.19 -8.00 34.36
CA ILE A 310 36.15 -8.87 34.90
C ILE A 310 35.14 -9.12 33.79
N SER A 311 35.08 -10.34 33.26
CA SER A 311 34.05 -10.74 32.29
C SER A 311 33.00 -11.58 33.00
N VAL A 312 31.73 -11.15 32.98
CA VAL A 312 30.61 -11.81 33.64
C VAL A 312 29.43 -11.99 32.68
N SER A 313 28.67 -13.07 32.83
CA SER A 313 27.45 -13.31 32.06
C SER A 313 26.38 -12.26 32.38
N ARG A 314 25.73 -11.73 31.35
CA ARG A 314 24.61 -10.80 31.51
C ARG A 314 23.42 -11.43 32.25
N SER A 315 23.16 -12.72 32.01
CA SER A 315 22.10 -13.46 32.72
C SER A 315 22.35 -13.62 34.22
N GLU A 316 23.60 -13.55 34.67
CA GLU A 316 23.92 -13.56 36.09
C GLU A 316 23.73 -12.16 36.70
N LEU A 317 24.19 -11.11 36.01
CA LEU A 317 23.98 -9.73 36.43
C LEU A 317 22.49 -9.34 36.50
N SER A 318 21.67 -9.85 35.58
CA SER A 318 20.22 -9.61 35.54
C SER A 318 19.53 -10.14 36.79
N SER A 319 19.99 -11.26 37.35
CA SER A 319 19.46 -11.81 38.62
C SER A 319 19.67 -10.88 39.83
N PHE A 320 20.57 -9.90 39.73
CA PHE A 320 20.87 -8.90 40.76
C PHE A 320 20.27 -7.52 40.47
N GLY A 321 19.43 -7.38 39.44
CA GLY A 321 18.77 -6.10 39.10
C GLY A 321 19.55 -5.21 38.13
N ILE A 322 20.64 -5.71 37.53
CA ILE A 322 21.39 -5.02 36.48
C ILE A 322 20.90 -5.55 35.13
N ALA A 323 20.03 -4.79 34.45
CA ALA A 323 19.30 -5.20 33.24
C ALA A 323 18.47 -6.48 33.46
N LEU A 324 17.36 -6.35 34.21
CA LEU A 324 16.47 -7.45 34.58
C LEU A 324 15.98 -8.23 33.35
N GLN A 325 15.97 -9.56 33.45
CA GLN A 325 15.53 -10.43 32.37
C GLN A 325 14.36 -11.32 32.83
N PHE A 326 13.25 -11.28 32.10
CA PHE A 326 12.05 -12.10 32.31
C PHE A 326 11.80 -12.99 31.09
N GLY A 327 12.24 -14.25 31.15
CA GLY A 327 12.20 -15.11 29.96
C GLY A 327 13.10 -14.55 28.85
N SER A 328 12.50 -14.21 27.71
CA SER A 328 13.15 -13.57 26.56
C SER A 328 13.28 -12.05 26.67
N PHE A 329 12.52 -11.42 27.56
CA PHE A 329 12.43 -9.97 27.65
C PHE A 329 13.51 -9.41 28.59
N GLU A 330 14.29 -8.44 28.11
CA GLU A 330 15.26 -7.69 28.91
C GLU A 330 14.76 -6.26 29.12
N LEU A 331 14.78 -5.77 30.36
CA LEU A 331 14.49 -4.38 30.67
C LEU A 331 15.74 -3.52 30.48
N PRO A 332 15.61 -2.28 29.98
CA PRO A 332 16.74 -1.37 29.87
C PRO A 332 17.30 -1.04 31.25
N ALA A 333 18.62 -0.82 31.30
CA ALA A 333 19.29 -0.26 32.46
C ALA A 333 20.22 0.87 32.02
N LYS A 334 20.34 1.93 32.83
CA LYS A 334 21.33 3.00 32.62
C LYS A 334 22.24 3.01 33.82
N LEU A 335 23.50 2.64 33.59
CA LEU A 335 24.49 2.64 34.64
C LEU A 335 25.11 4.03 34.75
N THR A 336 25.06 4.62 35.93
CA THR A 336 25.48 5.99 36.20
C THR A 336 26.32 6.06 37.48
N ASN A 337 26.80 7.27 37.82
CA ASN A 337 27.54 7.55 39.06
C ASN A 337 28.79 6.66 39.22
N PHE A 338 29.55 6.52 38.14
CA PHE A 338 30.72 5.65 38.15
C PHE A 338 31.83 6.19 39.05
N SER A 339 32.35 5.35 39.93
CA SER A 339 33.54 5.61 40.74
C SER A 339 34.37 4.34 40.80
N ALA A 340 35.66 4.41 40.57
CA ALA A 340 36.57 3.28 40.74
C ALA A 340 37.45 3.50 41.96
N GLY A 341 38.03 2.43 42.47
CA GLY A 341 39.01 2.55 43.53
C GLY A 341 39.75 1.26 43.80
N VAL A 342 40.85 1.42 44.53
CA VAL A 342 41.66 0.31 45.02
C VAL A 342 41.52 0.24 46.53
N ARG A 343 41.35 -0.97 47.08
CA ARG A 343 41.28 -1.18 48.53
C ARG A 343 41.98 -2.45 48.96
N TYR A 344 42.42 -2.47 50.21
CA TYR A 344 43.00 -3.66 50.84
C TYR A 344 42.36 -3.99 52.18
N TYR A 345 42.36 -5.27 52.53
CA TYR A 345 41.74 -5.77 53.76
C TYR A 345 42.66 -5.62 54.99
N LYS A 346 42.12 -5.09 56.09
CA LYS A 346 42.80 -4.97 57.40
C LYS A 346 42.10 -5.82 58.46
N SER A 347 42.84 -6.69 59.15
CA SER A 347 42.26 -7.54 60.19
C SER A 347 41.88 -6.74 61.46
N PRO A 348 40.67 -6.93 62.02
CA PRO A 348 40.15 -6.13 63.15
C PRO A 348 40.89 -6.37 64.47
N VAL A 349 41.48 -7.55 64.69
CA VAL A 349 42.06 -7.93 66.01
C VAL A 349 43.52 -7.49 66.17
N LEU A 350 44.23 -7.27 65.07
CA LEU A 350 45.69 -7.05 65.09
C LEU A 350 46.15 -5.80 64.35
N HIS A 351 45.26 -5.08 63.65
CA HIS A 351 45.62 -3.97 62.74
C HIS A 351 46.80 -4.29 61.79
N ARG A 352 46.99 -5.57 61.47
CA ARG A 352 48.04 -6.10 60.60
C ARG A 352 47.43 -6.54 59.27
N SER A 353 48.17 -6.40 58.18
CA SER A 353 47.84 -7.01 56.89
C SER A 353 48.01 -8.53 57.01
N GLY A 354 46.89 -9.22 57.28
CA GLY A 354 46.92 -10.37 58.18
C GLY A 354 46.24 -11.67 57.74
N GLY A 355 45.78 -11.79 56.50
CA GLY A 355 45.28 -13.05 55.93
C GLY A 355 43.78 -13.27 56.13
N ARG A 356 43.20 -14.09 55.24
CA ARG A 356 41.77 -14.42 55.22
C ARG A 356 41.40 -15.23 56.47
N ILE A 357 40.58 -14.64 57.35
CA ILE A 357 39.94 -15.33 58.48
C ILE A 357 38.52 -15.65 58.05
N VAL A 358 38.18 -16.93 58.11
CA VAL A 358 36.87 -17.43 57.71
C VAL A 358 36.19 -18.06 58.93
N MET A 359 34.88 -17.92 59.04
CA MET A 359 34.07 -18.52 60.09
C MET A 359 32.95 -19.33 59.46
N ASN A 360 32.65 -20.52 60.01
CA ASN A 360 31.51 -21.29 59.50
C ASN A 360 30.20 -20.54 59.77
N THR A 361 29.40 -20.31 58.73
CA THR A 361 28.19 -19.46 58.78
C THR A 361 27.14 -20.05 59.73
N SER A 362 26.94 -21.37 59.70
CA SER A 362 26.00 -22.06 60.60
C SER A 362 26.42 -21.97 62.08
N TYR A 363 27.74 -21.99 62.33
CA TYR A 363 28.32 -21.83 63.66
C TYR A 363 28.21 -20.38 64.16
N LEU A 364 28.43 -19.39 63.29
CA LEU A 364 28.30 -17.96 63.58
C LEU A 364 26.88 -17.61 64.04
N PHE A 365 25.87 -17.90 63.23
CA PHE A 365 24.49 -17.54 63.55
C PHE A 365 23.98 -18.22 64.82
N GLN A 366 24.28 -19.52 64.99
CA GLN A 366 23.87 -20.27 66.18
C GLN A 366 24.54 -19.78 67.48
N ARG A 367 25.75 -19.20 67.40
CA ARG A 367 26.47 -18.62 68.54
C ARG A 367 26.05 -17.17 68.81
N ILE A 368 25.91 -16.33 67.78
CA ILE A 368 25.47 -14.93 67.92
C ILE A 368 24.07 -14.86 68.53
N GLN A 369 23.14 -15.70 68.06
CA GLN A 369 21.77 -15.76 68.59
C GLN A 369 21.72 -16.22 70.06
N ARG A 370 22.62 -17.13 70.47
CA ARG A 370 22.82 -17.54 71.88
C ARG A 370 23.54 -16.51 72.75
N LEU A 371 24.33 -15.63 72.16
CA LEU A 371 25.05 -14.55 72.84
C LEU A 371 24.16 -13.32 73.02
N GLN A 372 23.28 -13.02 72.05
CA GLN A 372 22.25 -11.98 72.13
C GLN A 372 21.22 -12.25 73.23
N SER A 373 20.81 -13.50 73.44
CA SER A 373 19.85 -13.86 74.49
C SER A 373 20.39 -13.72 75.91
N ARG A 374 21.63 -13.25 76.10
CA ARG A 374 22.25 -12.96 77.40
C ARG A 374 22.45 -11.45 77.58
N PRO A 375 21.83 -10.82 78.59
CA PRO A 375 21.75 -9.35 78.71
C PRO A 375 23.11 -8.62 78.85
N LEU A 376 24.10 -9.23 79.51
CA LEU A 376 25.44 -8.64 79.70
C LEU A 376 26.39 -8.84 78.51
N LEU A 377 26.27 -9.96 77.79
CA LEU A 377 27.14 -10.24 76.64
C LEU A 377 26.61 -9.61 75.36
N GLY A 378 25.29 -9.48 75.23
CA GLY A 378 24.65 -8.76 74.12
C GLY A 378 25.02 -7.27 74.09
N THR A 379 25.13 -6.60 75.24
CA THR A 379 25.56 -5.19 75.34
C THR A 379 27.03 -5.00 74.98
N VAL A 380 27.91 -5.93 75.38
CA VAL A 380 29.34 -5.89 74.99
C VAL A 380 29.51 -6.18 73.49
N LEU A 381 28.77 -7.16 72.96
CA LEU A 381 28.80 -7.49 71.53
C LEU A 381 28.26 -6.31 70.70
N GLY A 382 27.16 -5.70 71.14
CA GLY A 382 26.57 -4.50 70.55
C GLY A 382 27.54 -3.31 70.55
N GLY A 383 28.22 -3.04 71.66
CA GLY A 383 29.22 -1.97 71.74
C GLY A 383 30.47 -2.22 70.88
N ILE A 384 30.88 -3.48 70.69
CA ILE A 384 31.97 -3.85 69.78
C ILE A 384 31.54 -3.66 68.32
N LEU A 385 30.32 -4.06 67.97
CA LEU A 385 29.79 -3.96 66.60
C LEU A 385 29.49 -2.50 66.22
N GLN A 386 29.00 -1.69 67.17
CA GLN A 386 28.79 -0.24 67.00
C GLN A 386 30.12 0.51 66.73
N LYS A 387 31.26 0.02 67.26
CA LYS A 387 32.59 0.59 66.94
C LYS A 387 32.99 0.43 65.46
N TYR A 388 32.30 -0.45 64.72
CA TYR A 388 32.55 -0.72 63.31
C TYR A 388 31.33 -0.37 62.43
N ASP A 389 30.39 0.44 62.92
CA ASP A 389 29.12 0.79 62.26
C ASP A 389 28.27 -0.42 61.82
N ILE A 390 28.29 -1.49 62.61
CA ILE A 390 27.47 -2.68 62.34
C ILE A 390 26.27 -2.67 63.28
N ASN A 391 25.08 -2.43 62.75
CA ASN A 391 23.83 -2.58 63.49
C ASN A 391 23.39 -4.05 63.50
N LEU A 392 23.05 -4.56 64.69
CA LEU A 392 22.63 -5.95 64.90
C LEU A 392 21.22 -6.23 64.38
N ASP A 393 20.35 -5.22 64.34
CA ASP A 393 18.98 -5.36 63.84
C ASP A 393 18.98 -5.62 62.32
N ASP A 394 19.85 -4.94 61.57
CA ASP A 394 20.04 -5.14 60.13
C ASP A 394 20.55 -6.56 59.81
N PHE A 395 21.46 -7.08 60.63
CA PHE A 395 21.99 -8.44 60.50
C PHE A 395 20.93 -9.52 60.77
N SER A 396 19.99 -9.23 61.68
CA SER A 396 18.88 -10.12 62.00
C SER A 396 17.80 -10.14 60.91
N GLY A 397 17.49 -8.98 60.32
CA GLY A 397 16.60 -8.87 59.15
C GLY A 397 17.18 -9.56 57.91
N LEU A 398 18.49 -9.42 57.69
CA LEU A 398 19.23 -10.14 56.63
C LEU A 398 19.09 -11.67 56.78
N SER A 399 19.24 -12.18 58.01
CA SER A 399 19.15 -13.61 58.29
C SER A 399 17.74 -14.17 58.09
N GLN A 400 16.69 -13.40 58.38
CA GLN A 400 15.31 -13.84 58.16
C GLN A 400 14.93 -13.79 56.68
N ASN A 401 15.33 -12.74 55.97
CA ASN A 401 14.98 -12.56 54.55
C ASN A 401 15.80 -13.46 53.60
N MET A 402 16.97 -13.95 54.02
CA MET A 402 17.81 -14.85 53.21
C MET A 402 17.70 -16.34 53.56
N GLN A 403 16.86 -16.73 54.53
CA GLN A 403 16.61 -18.13 54.84
C GLN A 403 15.97 -18.86 53.66
N GLY A 404 16.63 -19.90 53.14
CA GLY A 404 16.15 -20.70 52.00
C GLY A 404 16.67 -20.28 50.63
N THR A 405 17.55 -19.28 50.56
CA THR A 405 18.21 -18.86 49.31
C THR A 405 19.64 -19.43 49.20
N ASP A 406 20.06 -19.85 47.99
CA ASP A 406 21.44 -20.31 47.68
C ASP A 406 22.49 -19.18 47.67
N LEU A 407 22.12 -17.97 48.11
CA LEU A 407 22.93 -16.76 48.05
C LEU A 407 24.01 -16.70 49.15
N LEU A 408 23.82 -17.37 50.28
CA LEU A 408 24.77 -17.32 51.39
C LEU A 408 25.82 -18.45 51.31
N PRO A 409 27.13 -18.13 51.26
CA PRO A 409 28.16 -19.15 51.27
C PRO A 409 28.18 -19.91 52.60
N PRO A 410 28.57 -21.20 52.59
CA PRO A 410 28.65 -22.03 53.81
C PRO A 410 29.66 -21.50 54.84
N THR A 411 30.51 -20.56 54.44
CA THR A 411 31.49 -19.90 55.29
C THR A 411 31.44 -18.39 55.13
N PHE A 412 31.37 -17.67 56.26
CA PHE A 412 31.36 -16.21 56.34
C PHE A 412 32.79 -15.72 56.50
N SER A 413 33.30 -14.98 55.51
CA SER A 413 34.64 -14.37 55.57
C SER A 413 34.54 -13.01 56.25
N LEU A 414 35.49 -12.64 57.12
CA LEU A 414 35.54 -11.27 57.64
C LEU A 414 35.84 -10.24 56.53
N ALA A 415 36.39 -10.68 55.39
CA ALA A 415 36.55 -9.83 54.20
C ALA A 415 35.21 -9.44 53.54
N THR A 416 34.08 -10.01 53.99
CA THR A 416 32.71 -9.67 53.56
C THR A 416 32.22 -8.36 54.20
N ILE A 417 32.87 -7.87 55.26
CA ILE A 417 32.49 -6.62 55.95
C ILE A 417 33.24 -5.44 55.32
N GLN A 418 32.50 -4.53 54.67
CA GLN A 418 33.07 -3.39 53.94
C GLN A 418 33.91 -2.46 54.82
N THR A 419 33.51 -2.21 56.08
CA THR A 419 34.21 -1.30 57.02
C THR A 419 35.60 -1.79 57.46
N LEU A 420 35.95 -3.05 57.17
CA LEU A 420 37.28 -3.61 57.43
C LEU A 420 38.28 -3.40 56.28
N TRP A 421 37.83 -2.79 55.18
CA TRP A 421 38.67 -2.43 54.06
C TRP A 421 39.20 -1.01 54.22
N THR A 422 40.47 -0.81 53.88
CA THR A 422 41.07 0.53 53.79
C THR A 422 41.20 0.87 52.31
N GLN A 423 40.53 1.95 51.91
CA GLN A 423 40.59 2.51 50.57
C GLN A 423 41.93 3.24 50.41
N THR A 424 42.60 2.99 49.28
CA THR A 424 43.92 3.59 48.98
C THR A 424 43.86 4.68 47.94
N ASP A 425 42.89 4.58 47.02
CA ASP A 425 42.72 5.48 45.89
C ASP A 425 41.24 5.49 45.45
N ILE A 426 40.79 6.61 44.85
CA ILE A 426 39.46 6.83 44.27
C ILE A 426 39.60 7.57 42.93
N ALA A 427 39.19 6.94 41.83
CA ALA A 427 39.16 7.56 40.51
C ALA A 427 37.70 7.75 40.03
N PRO A 428 37.32 8.90 39.45
CA PRO A 428 38.13 10.10 39.31
C PRO A 428 38.20 10.92 40.61
N ASP A 429 39.24 11.72 40.79
CA ASP A 429 39.38 12.69 41.90
C ASP A 429 38.14 13.60 42.10
N SER A 430 37.38 13.84 41.03
CA SER A 430 36.13 14.61 41.07
C SER A 430 34.97 13.88 41.77
N GLY A 431 35.18 12.66 42.28
CA GLY A 431 34.24 11.87 43.06
C GLY A 431 33.48 10.84 42.21
N VAL A 432 32.68 11.30 41.24
CA VAL A 432 31.93 10.42 40.33
C VAL A 432 32.02 10.93 38.90
N SER A 433 32.04 9.99 37.94
CA SER A 433 31.96 10.31 36.53
C SER A 433 30.49 10.51 36.11
N PRO A 434 30.18 11.58 35.34
CA PRO A 434 28.85 11.82 34.80
C PRO A 434 28.54 10.95 33.56
N THR A 435 29.44 10.04 33.17
CA THR A 435 29.23 9.13 32.03
C THR A 435 28.05 8.20 32.31
N ILE A 436 27.16 8.06 31.33
CA ILE A 436 26.03 7.13 31.36
C ILE A 436 26.36 5.97 30.43
N PHE A 437 26.29 4.74 30.94
CA PHE A 437 26.46 3.54 30.14
C PHE A 437 25.08 2.87 29.92
N PRO A 438 24.48 2.99 28.73
CA PRO A 438 23.18 2.40 28.44
C PRO A 438 23.29 0.89 28.16
N LEU A 439 22.57 0.10 28.94
CA LEU A 439 22.27 -1.31 28.69
C LEU A 439 20.88 -1.42 28.08
N ILE A 440 20.80 -1.10 26.79
CA ILE A 440 19.54 -1.12 26.04
C ILE A 440 19.32 -2.51 25.39
N PRO A 441 18.10 -3.09 25.47
CA PRO A 441 17.72 -4.36 24.85
C PRO A 441 17.72 -4.31 23.31
N GLN A 442 17.74 -5.48 22.67
CA GLN A 442 17.65 -5.57 21.20
C GLN A 442 16.32 -5.04 20.65
N LEU A 443 15.23 -5.17 21.41
CA LEU A 443 13.91 -4.63 21.08
C LEU A 443 13.94 -3.13 20.71
N PHE A 444 14.81 -2.32 21.34
CA PHE A 444 14.90 -0.90 21.01
C PHE A 444 15.43 -0.66 19.60
N ASN A 445 16.31 -1.53 19.08
CA ASN A 445 16.77 -1.42 17.70
C ASN A 445 15.61 -1.72 16.72
N ASP A 446 14.78 -2.71 17.02
CA ASP A 446 13.60 -3.03 16.20
C ASP A 446 12.59 -1.86 16.25
N LEU A 447 12.34 -1.30 17.44
CA LEU A 447 11.51 -0.11 17.60
C LEU A 447 12.09 1.10 16.85
N ARG A 448 13.40 1.29 16.86
CA ARG A 448 14.09 2.36 16.10
C ARG A 448 13.88 2.20 14.61
N VAL A 449 14.18 1.02 14.05
CA VAL A 449 14.06 0.75 12.61
C VAL A 449 12.62 0.99 12.15
N ASN A 450 11.63 0.57 12.95
CA ASN A 450 10.23 0.85 12.67
C ASN A 450 9.89 2.35 12.81
N ALA A 451 10.32 3.02 13.87
CA ALA A 451 10.08 4.45 14.08
C ALA A 451 10.66 5.32 12.95
N LEU A 452 11.85 4.96 12.44
CA LEU A 452 12.50 5.64 11.32
C LEU A 452 11.68 5.58 10.02
N SER A 453 10.82 4.59 9.84
CA SER A 453 9.91 4.54 8.68
C SER A 453 8.82 5.61 8.74
N PHE A 454 8.42 6.07 9.93
CA PHE A 454 7.34 7.04 10.14
C PHE A 454 7.80 8.50 10.23
N ILE A 455 9.09 8.79 9.98
CA ILE A 455 9.63 10.15 9.91
C ILE A 455 10.22 10.41 8.54
N SER A 456 10.19 11.68 8.10
CA SER A 456 10.67 12.06 6.78
C SER A 456 12.18 11.83 6.61
N SER A 457 12.58 11.50 5.38
CA SER A 457 13.94 11.09 5.01
C SER A 457 15.03 12.16 5.29
N ASP A 458 14.64 13.43 5.41
CA ASP A 458 15.50 14.54 5.79
C ASP A 458 16.12 14.40 7.20
N TYR A 459 15.53 13.57 8.09
CA TYR A 459 16.14 13.22 9.40
C TYR A 459 17.58 12.72 9.26
N ALA A 460 17.91 11.98 8.20
CA ALA A 460 19.26 11.48 7.96
C ALA A 460 20.30 12.61 7.84
N THR A 461 19.89 13.80 7.39
CA THR A 461 20.76 14.95 7.16
C THR A 461 20.66 16.03 8.25
N SER A 462 19.43 16.38 8.66
CA SER A 462 19.15 17.51 9.55
C SER A 462 18.98 17.11 11.01
N LYS A 463 18.75 15.82 11.29
CA LYS A 463 18.24 15.29 12.56
C LYS A 463 16.92 15.91 13.04
N ASN A 464 16.25 16.69 12.19
CA ASN A 464 15.02 17.43 12.45
C ASN A 464 14.05 17.20 11.29
N PRO A 465 13.26 16.10 11.29
CA PRO A 465 12.30 15.82 10.23
C PRO A 465 11.25 16.94 10.16
N HIS A 466 10.91 17.32 8.93
CA HIS A 466 9.83 18.27 8.68
C HIS A 466 8.44 17.62 8.70
N ALA A 467 8.35 16.30 8.50
CA ALA A 467 7.11 15.55 8.50
C ALA A 467 7.20 14.22 9.28
N SER A 468 6.06 13.75 9.79
CA SER A 468 5.85 12.41 10.32
C SER A 468 4.57 11.81 9.74
N MET A 469 4.46 10.48 9.77
CA MET A 469 3.31 9.74 9.28
C MET A 469 2.54 9.10 10.45
N CYS A 470 1.22 9.02 10.34
CA CYS A 470 0.39 8.18 11.19
C CYS A 470 -0.57 7.35 10.33
N ILE A 471 -0.55 6.03 10.50
CA ILE A 471 -1.44 5.09 9.81
C ILE A 471 -2.61 4.77 10.74
N VAL A 472 -3.83 4.95 10.24
CA VAL A 472 -5.08 4.64 10.93
C VAL A 472 -5.69 3.41 10.29
N GLN A 473 -5.79 2.31 11.03
CA GLN A 473 -6.46 1.09 10.59
C GLN A 473 -7.95 1.18 10.90
N LEU A 474 -8.80 1.02 9.88
CA LEU A 474 -10.25 1.09 10.01
C LEU A 474 -10.84 -0.29 10.29
N ASN A 475 -11.89 -0.32 11.12
CA ASN A 475 -12.65 -1.53 11.46
C ASN A 475 -13.87 -1.67 10.54
N LEU A 476 -13.62 -1.98 9.26
CA LEU A 476 -14.69 -2.15 8.27
C LEU A 476 -14.82 -3.63 7.92
N LYS A 477 -16.03 -4.17 8.11
CA LYS A 477 -16.37 -5.56 7.75
C LYS A 477 -16.92 -5.69 6.33
N SER A 478 -17.29 -4.57 5.71
CA SER A 478 -17.94 -4.52 4.41
C SER A 478 -17.08 -3.70 3.43
N SER A 479 -17.06 -4.11 2.17
CA SER A 479 -16.55 -3.33 1.04
C SER A 479 -17.67 -2.45 0.44
N ASP A 480 -18.60 -1.99 1.28
CA ASP A 480 -19.65 -1.05 0.90
C ASP A 480 -19.06 0.37 0.80
N ALA A 481 -19.10 0.92 -0.42
CA ALA A 481 -18.55 2.22 -0.73
C ALA A 481 -19.26 3.36 0.02
N GLU A 482 -20.55 3.20 0.35
CA GLU A 482 -21.31 4.24 1.05
C GLU A 482 -20.99 4.27 2.55
N GLU A 483 -20.80 3.09 3.16
CA GLU A 483 -20.34 2.97 4.55
C GLU A 483 -18.92 3.52 4.69
N LEU A 484 -18.02 3.13 3.77
CA LEU A 484 -16.65 3.63 3.73
C LEU A 484 -16.59 5.16 3.61
N ALA A 485 -17.40 5.75 2.72
CA ALA A 485 -17.47 7.20 2.55
C ALA A 485 -17.94 7.91 3.84
N LYS A 486 -18.93 7.36 4.53
CA LYS A 486 -19.42 7.91 5.81
C LYS A 486 -18.34 7.86 6.89
N VAL A 487 -17.64 6.73 7.01
CA VAL A 487 -16.56 6.55 7.98
C VAL A 487 -15.39 7.49 7.70
N ASN A 488 -14.95 7.58 6.44
CA ASN A 488 -13.88 8.49 6.04
C ASN A 488 -14.24 9.96 6.33
N ASN A 489 -15.47 10.38 5.98
CA ASN A 489 -15.92 11.74 6.24
C ASN A 489 -16.04 12.06 7.74
N ASN A 490 -16.45 11.09 8.57
CA ASN A 490 -16.50 11.26 10.03
C ASN A 490 -15.09 11.47 10.61
N ILE A 491 -14.14 10.62 10.21
CA ILE A 491 -12.75 10.71 10.68
C ILE A 491 -12.07 11.99 10.19
N ILE A 492 -12.24 12.36 8.92
CA ILE A 492 -11.72 13.64 8.37
C ILE A 492 -12.33 14.83 9.11
N GLY A 493 -13.63 14.79 9.41
CA GLY A 493 -14.29 15.82 10.21
C GLY A 493 -13.66 15.98 11.59
N LYS A 494 -13.33 14.86 12.25
CA LYS A 494 -12.63 14.87 13.55
C LYS A 494 -11.19 15.37 13.44
N ILE A 495 -10.46 14.96 12.40
CA ILE A 495 -9.09 15.42 12.14
C ILE A 495 -9.07 16.94 11.93
N ASN A 496 -9.98 17.48 11.12
CA ASN A 496 -10.06 18.93 10.90
C ASN A 496 -10.42 19.70 12.18
N GLU A 497 -11.22 19.13 13.08
CA GLU A 497 -11.48 19.72 14.40
C GLU A 497 -10.20 19.80 15.25
N LEU A 498 -9.42 18.71 15.27
CA LEU A 498 -8.18 18.61 16.04
C LEU A 498 -7.04 19.45 15.44
N ASP A 499 -6.92 19.49 14.12
CA ASP A 499 -5.93 20.28 13.38
C ASP A 499 -6.03 21.78 13.73
N ASN A 500 -7.25 22.30 13.87
CA ASN A 500 -7.47 23.69 14.29
C ASN A 500 -7.09 23.95 15.78
N HIS A 501 -6.95 22.91 16.60
CA HIS A 501 -6.55 23.03 18.01
C HIS A 501 -5.03 23.04 18.14
N TYR A 502 -4.33 22.22 17.35
CA TYR A 502 -2.88 22.11 17.42
C TYR A 502 -2.21 23.34 16.79
N THR A 503 -1.13 23.79 17.41
CA THR A 503 -0.33 24.92 16.92
C THR A 503 1.05 24.48 16.44
N SER A 504 1.47 23.29 16.86
CA SER A 504 2.82 22.77 16.59
C SER A 504 2.89 21.95 15.29
N ILE A 505 1.77 21.33 14.90
CA ILE A 505 1.64 20.42 13.75
C ILE A 505 0.42 20.78 12.91
N SER A 506 0.49 20.47 11.61
CA SER A 506 -0.65 20.44 10.70
C SER A 506 -0.86 19.02 10.17
N ILE A 507 -2.12 18.60 10.05
CA ILE A 507 -2.54 17.23 9.74
C ILE A 507 -3.34 17.21 8.45
N GLN A 508 -2.91 16.38 7.50
CA GLN A 508 -3.67 16.10 6.27
C GLN A 508 -3.89 14.60 6.13
N ALA A 509 -5.02 14.19 5.54
CA ALA A 509 -5.39 12.78 5.39
C ALA A 509 -5.45 12.36 3.91
N THR A 510 -4.94 11.16 3.62
CA THR A 510 -5.08 10.48 2.33
C THR A 510 -5.16 8.96 2.55
N GLY A 511 -5.19 8.17 1.47
CA GLY A 511 -5.32 6.72 1.49
C GLY A 511 -6.32 6.23 0.44
N GLU A 512 -6.28 4.93 0.14
CA GLU A 512 -7.07 4.32 -0.93
C GLU A 512 -8.58 4.56 -0.75
N GLY A 513 -9.08 4.46 0.49
CA GLY A 513 -10.48 4.71 0.80
C GLY A 513 -10.90 6.16 0.53
N ILE A 514 -10.09 7.14 0.92
CA ILE A 514 -10.36 8.57 0.69
C ILE A 514 -10.33 8.88 -0.80
N VAL A 515 -9.30 8.39 -1.50
CA VAL A 515 -9.15 8.52 -2.96
C VAL A 515 -10.37 7.94 -3.67
N THR A 516 -10.84 6.76 -3.27
CA THR A 516 -12.03 6.11 -3.83
C THR A 516 -13.31 6.89 -3.55
N THR A 517 -13.51 7.38 -2.33
CA THR A 517 -14.65 8.25 -1.98
C THR A 517 -14.66 9.50 -2.87
N GLN A 518 -13.51 10.16 -3.03
CA GLN A 518 -13.40 11.35 -3.88
C GLN A 518 -13.63 11.04 -5.36
N ILE A 519 -13.21 9.88 -5.88
CA ILE A 519 -13.54 9.46 -7.25
C ILE A 519 -15.06 9.37 -7.43
N ASN A 520 -15.76 8.75 -6.47
CA ASN A 520 -17.20 8.60 -6.53
C ASN A 520 -17.91 9.96 -6.43
N ASP A 521 -17.47 10.85 -5.54
CA ASP A 521 -18.04 12.20 -5.39
C ASP A 521 -17.85 13.02 -6.68
N VAL A 522 -16.64 13.03 -7.23
CA VAL A 522 -16.34 13.72 -8.50
C VAL A 522 -17.14 13.12 -9.66
N ALA A 523 -17.31 11.81 -9.69
CA ALA A 523 -18.14 11.15 -10.71
C ALA A 523 -19.62 11.52 -10.58
N MET A 524 -20.12 11.65 -9.36
CA MET A 524 -21.51 12.03 -9.10
C MET A 524 -21.75 13.51 -9.46
N ASP A 525 -20.81 14.39 -9.11
CA ASP A 525 -20.81 15.80 -9.52
C ASP A 525 -20.76 15.95 -11.05
N ALA A 526 -19.94 15.12 -11.72
CA ALA A 526 -19.90 15.07 -13.18
C ALA A 526 -21.29 14.78 -13.76
N MET A 527 -22.05 13.85 -13.18
CA MET A 527 -23.39 13.50 -13.66
C MET A 527 -24.36 14.67 -13.56
N TYR A 528 -24.33 15.43 -12.46
CA TYR A 528 -25.19 16.61 -12.26
C TYR A 528 -24.88 17.73 -13.26
N ILE A 529 -23.64 17.83 -13.74
CA ILE A 529 -23.22 18.83 -14.72
C ILE A 529 -23.45 18.35 -16.17
N ILE A 530 -22.97 17.15 -16.50
CA ILE A 530 -22.94 16.61 -17.86
C ILE A 530 -24.36 16.30 -18.37
N GLY A 531 -25.22 15.68 -17.56
CA GLY A 531 -26.56 15.26 -17.97
C GLY A 531 -27.40 16.41 -18.53
N PRO A 532 -27.61 17.51 -17.78
CA PRO A 532 -28.30 18.70 -18.27
C PRO A 532 -27.60 19.36 -19.46
N LEU A 533 -26.27 19.41 -19.49
CA LEU A 533 -25.51 20.04 -20.56
C LEU A 533 -25.69 19.31 -21.90
N ILE A 534 -25.66 17.96 -21.91
CA ILE A 534 -25.97 17.16 -23.10
C ILE A 534 -27.39 17.45 -23.58
N PHE A 535 -28.36 17.48 -22.67
CA PHE A 535 -29.76 17.75 -23.01
C PHE A 535 -29.93 19.12 -23.68
N ILE A 536 -29.31 20.17 -23.13
CA ILE A 536 -29.37 21.53 -23.67
C ILE A 536 -28.73 21.60 -25.05
N ILE A 537 -27.53 21.05 -25.24
CA ILE A 537 -26.80 21.09 -26.52
C ILE A 537 -27.59 20.40 -27.62
N ILE A 538 -28.21 19.25 -27.32
CA ILE A 538 -28.99 18.50 -28.30
C ILE A 538 -30.30 19.20 -28.62
N LEU A 539 -30.95 19.79 -27.63
CA LEU A 539 -32.10 20.64 -27.85
C LEU A 539 -31.75 21.80 -28.80
N CYS A 540 -30.59 22.45 -28.60
CA CYS A 540 -30.09 23.50 -29.50
C CYS A 540 -29.86 22.96 -30.93
N ILE A 541 -29.20 21.82 -31.10
CA ILE A 541 -28.89 21.26 -32.43
C ILE A 541 -30.17 20.86 -33.17
N LEU A 542 -31.08 20.15 -32.50
CA LEU A 542 -32.37 19.77 -33.06
C LEU A 542 -33.21 21.00 -33.43
N PHE A 543 -33.17 22.04 -32.60
CA PHE A 543 -33.85 23.30 -32.89
C PHE A 543 -33.26 24.00 -34.12
N ILE A 544 -31.93 24.05 -34.25
CA ILE A 544 -31.24 24.60 -35.43
C ILE A 544 -31.62 23.81 -36.70
N ALA A 545 -31.66 22.48 -36.61
CA ALA A 545 -31.93 21.58 -37.74
C ALA A 545 -33.38 21.67 -38.24
N PHE A 546 -34.37 21.62 -37.33
CA PHE A 546 -35.78 21.51 -37.72
C PHE A 546 -36.57 22.80 -37.61
N ARG A 547 -36.18 23.72 -36.72
CA ARG A 547 -36.85 25.01 -36.42
C ARG A 547 -38.35 24.89 -36.13
N LYS A 548 -38.81 23.72 -35.67
CA LYS A 548 -40.21 23.43 -35.32
C LYS A 548 -40.26 22.61 -34.03
N PRO A 549 -40.97 23.06 -32.97
CA PRO A 549 -40.96 22.40 -31.67
C PRO A 549 -41.35 20.92 -31.71
N SER A 550 -42.31 20.53 -32.55
CA SER A 550 -42.73 19.13 -32.67
C SER A 550 -41.65 18.21 -33.25
N TYR A 551 -40.71 18.73 -34.04
CA TYR A 551 -39.58 17.95 -34.56
C TYR A 551 -38.40 17.90 -33.58
N VAL A 552 -38.42 18.73 -32.53
CA VAL A 552 -37.39 18.78 -31.48
C VAL A 552 -37.80 17.93 -30.28
N LEU A 553 -39.04 18.09 -29.80
CA LEU A 553 -39.53 17.40 -28.60
C LEU A 553 -39.71 15.90 -28.81
N LEU A 554 -40.10 15.47 -30.01
CA LEU A 554 -40.36 14.06 -30.29
C LEU A 554 -39.12 13.17 -30.17
N PRO A 555 -37.96 13.50 -30.80
CA PRO A 555 -36.70 12.78 -30.54
C PRO A 555 -36.28 12.75 -29.07
N ILE A 556 -36.50 13.85 -28.33
CA ILE A 556 -36.19 13.93 -26.90
C ILE A 556 -37.04 12.94 -26.08
N ILE A 557 -38.34 12.81 -26.40
CA ILE A 557 -39.23 11.84 -25.77
C ILE A 557 -38.76 10.41 -26.03
N VAL A 558 -38.37 10.11 -27.28
CA VAL A 558 -37.82 8.79 -27.64
C VAL A 558 -36.60 8.46 -26.78
N PHE A 559 -35.69 9.41 -26.67
CA PHE A 559 -34.49 9.28 -25.84
C PHE A 559 -34.84 9.03 -24.36
N ALA A 560 -35.70 9.87 -23.77
CA ALA A 560 -36.08 9.75 -22.36
C ALA A 560 -36.66 8.36 -22.05
N PHE A 561 -37.55 7.86 -22.91
CA PHE A 561 -38.13 6.53 -22.76
C PHE A 561 -37.08 5.42 -22.90
N SER A 562 -36.15 5.55 -23.85
CA SER A 562 -35.07 4.59 -24.01
C SER A 562 -34.14 4.53 -22.80
N CYS A 563 -33.84 5.67 -22.17
CA CYS A 563 -33.03 5.71 -20.95
C CYS A 563 -33.75 5.08 -19.77
N ILE A 564 -35.05 5.32 -19.62
CA ILE A 564 -35.84 4.68 -18.56
C ILE A 564 -35.79 3.15 -18.71
N TRP A 565 -35.92 2.64 -19.94
CA TRP A 565 -35.82 1.19 -20.19
C TRP A 565 -34.40 0.68 -19.92
N LEU A 566 -33.38 1.43 -20.33
CA LEU A 566 -31.98 1.06 -20.11
C LEU A 566 -31.63 0.95 -18.62
N PHE A 567 -31.87 2.01 -17.84
CA PHE A 567 -31.56 2.02 -16.40
C PHE A 567 -32.50 1.14 -15.59
N GLY A 568 -33.76 0.99 -16.01
CA GLY A 568 -34.67 0.01 -15.41
C GLY A 568 -34.18 -1.42 -15.59
N THR A 569 -33.67 -1.79 -16.78
CA THR A 569 -33.05 -3.10 -17.01
C THR A 569 -31.78 -3.28 -16.20
N MET A 570 -30.96 -2.24 -16.08
CA MET A 570 -29.75 -2.27 -15.26
C MET A 570 -30.04 -2.55 -13.79
N ALA A 571 -31.03 -1.86 -13.24
CA ALA A 571 -31.51 -2.09 -11.88
C ALA A 571 -32.13 -3.49 -11.70
N LEU A 572 -32.88 -3.98 -12.69
CA LEU A 572 -33.46 -5.34 -12.67
C LEU A 572 -32.42 -6.45 -12.65
N LEU A 573 -31.28 -6.24 -13.30
CA LEU A 573 -30.18 -7.20 -13.35
C LEU A 573 -29.26 -7.12 -12.12
N GLY A 574 -29.45 -6.13 -11.25
CA GLY A 574 -28.59 -5.91 -10.08
C GLY A 574 -27.18 -5.45 -10.44
N ILE A 575 -26.96 -4.90 -11.64
CA ILE A 575 -25.65 -4.41 -12.07
C ILE A 575 -25.49 -2.95 -11.60
N SER A 576 -24.42 -2.68 -10.85
CA SER A 576 -24.13 -1.36 -10.30
C SER A 576 -23.75 -0.36 -11.39
N PHE A 577 -24.18 0.88 -11.23
CA PHE A 577 -23.80 1.98 -12.12
C PHE A 577 -22.38 2.43 -11.80
N ASN A 578 -21.45 2.14 -12.71
CA ASN A 578 -20.03 2.43 -12.54
C ASN A 578 -19.57 3.61 -13.41
N ILE A 579 -18.30 3.99 -13.26
CA ILE A 579 -17.69 5.10 -13.99
C ILE A 579 -17.68 4.93 -15.52
N ILE A 580 -17.68 3.70 -16.03
CA ILE A 580 -17.80 3.40 -17.48
C ILE A 580 -19.25 3.64 -17.94
N ALA A 581 -20.23 3.27 -17.11
CA ALA A 581 -21.66 3.41 -17.42
C ALA A 581 -22.08 4.86 -17.65
N VAL A 582 -21.35 5.85 -17.14
CA VAL A 582 -21.56 7.29 -17.44
C VAL A 582 -21.53 7.56 -18.94
N ALA A 583 -20.67 6.87 -19.69
CA ALA A 583 -20.57 7.00 -21.16
C ALA A 583 -21.80 6.46 -21.91
N LEU A 584 -22.64 5.63 -21.28
CA LEU A 584 -23.87 5.11 -21.89
C LEU A 584 -24.86 6.22 -22.24
N LEU A 585 -24.93 7.28 -21.43
CA LEU A 585 -25.87 8.40 -21.67
C LEU A 585 -25.60 9.09 -23.01
N PRO A 586 -24.44 9.75 -23.22
CA PRO A 586 -24.18 10.47 -24.47
C PRO A 586 -24.26 9.54 -25.69
N LEU A 587 -23.83 8.28 -25.56
CA LEU A 587 -23.89 7.32 -26.65
C LEU A 587 -25.33 6.95 -27.02
N ASN A 588 -26.17 6.59 -26.04
CA ASN A 588 -27.57 6.27 -26.28
C ASN A 588 -28.34 7.49 -26.83
N ILE A 589 -28.00 8.70 -26.37
CA ILE A 589 -28.58 9.93 -26.89
C ILE A 589 -28.18 10.16 -28.35
N GLY A 590 -26.89 10.14 -28.68
CA GLY A 590 -26.39 10.44 -30.02
C GLY A 590 -27.03 9.54 -31.07
N LEU A 591 -27.03 8.23 -30.81
CA LEU A 591 -27.63 7.23 -31.70
C LEU A 591 -29.16 7.35 -31.78
N GLY A 592 -29.84 7.65 -30.67
CA GLY A 592 -31.30 7.80 -30.68
C GLY A 592 -31.81 9.04 -31.37
N VAL A 593 -31.05 10.12 -31.28
CA VAL A 593 -31.29 11.31 -32.08
C VAL A 593 -31.11 10.99 -33.56
N GLU A 594 -30.08 10.24 -33.95
CA GLU A 594 -29.82 9.88 -35.34
C GLU A 594 -30.99 9.14 -36.01
N TYR A 595 -31.53 8.08 -35.40
CA TYR A 595 -32.66 7.34 -35.97
C TYR A 595 -33.90 8.22 -36.10
N SER A 596 -34.17 9.05 -35.08
CA SER A 596 -35.29 9.96 -35.05
C SER A 596 -35.18 11.04 -36.13
N VAL A 597 -34.00 11.64 -36.30
CA VAL A 597 -33.71 12.68 -37.28
C VAL A 597 -33.90 12.16 -38.70
N ASN A 598 -33.28 11.02 -39.04
CA ASN A 598 -33.36 10.44 -40.38
C ASN A 598 -34.80 10.09 -40.77
N LEU A 599 -35.56 9.50 -39.85
CA LEU A 599 -36.95 9.14 -40.09
C LEU A 599 -37.85 10.38 -40.24
N LEU A 600 -37.70 11.38 -39.36
CA LEU A 600 -38.48 12.63 -39.42
C LEU A 600 -38.12 13.51 -40.62
N PHE A 601 -36.86 13.50 -41.05
CA PHE A 601 -36.40 14.25 -42.22
C PHE A 601 -37.05 13.70 -43.49
N ASN A 602 -37.05 12.37 -43.68
CA ASN A 602 -37.72 11.75 -44.82
C ASN A 602 -39.23 11.96 -44.77
N TYR A 603 -39.85 11.82 -43.59
CA TYR A 603 -41.27 12.14 -43.41
C TYR A 603 -41.59 13.57 -43.85
N ARG A 604 -40.75 14.55 -43.48
CA ARG A 604 -40.92 15.95 -43.90
C ARG A 604 -40.81 16.13 -45.41
N ILE A 605 -39.90 15.43 -46.07
CA ILE A 605 -39.77 15.44 -47.53
C ILE A 605 -41.03 14.89 -48.20
N GLU A 606 -41.53 13.76 -47.73
CA GLU A 606 -42.72 13.11 -48.30
C GLU A 606 -44.00 13.95 -48.13
N ILE A 607 -44.15 14.61 -46.97
CA ILE A 607 -45.22 15.60 -46.76
C ILE A 607 -45.06 16.79 -47.72
N ASN A 608 -43.84 17.29 -47.93
CA ASN A 608 -43.59 18.42 -48.84
C ASN A 608 -43.87 18.07 -50.31
N LYS A 609 -43.83 16.77 -50.69
CA LYS A 609 -44.27 16.28 -52.00
C LYS A 609 -45.80 16.19 -52.15
N GLY A 610 -46.56 16.61 -51.13
CA GLY A 610 -48.02 16.63 -51.16
C GLY A 610 -48.71 15.31 -50.74
N ARG A 611 -47.96 14.34 -50.17
CA ARG A 611 -48.53 13.06 -49.72
C ARG A 611 -49.31 13.19 -48.43
N THR A 612 -50.28 12.29 -48.21
CA THR A 612 -51.05 12.27 -46.96
C THR A 612 -50.16 11.87 -45.77
N PRO A 613 -50.48 12.28 -44.51
CA PRO A 613 -49.71 11.87 -43.34
C PRO A 613 -49.55 10.35 -43.17
N ALA A 614 -50.58 9.57 -43.52
CA ALA A 614 -50.55 8.10 -43.46
C ALA A 614 -49.57 7.52 -44.49
N GLU A 615 -49.66 7.96 -45.75
CA GLU A 615 -48.76 7.51 -46.82
C GLU A 615 -47.32 7.92 -46.55
N ALA A 616 -47.09 9.16 -46.13
CA ALA A 616 -45.75 9.68 -45.84
C ALA A 616 -45.05 8.88 -44.73
N ILE A 617 -45.76 8.50 -43.66
CA ILE A 617 -45.24 7.64 -42.59
C ILE A 617 -44.94 6.23 -43.10
N ARG A 618 -45.90 5.61 -43.81
CA ARG A 618 -45.73 4.23 -44.31
C ARG A 618 -44.54 4.13 -45.25
N LEU A 619 -44.37 5.11 -46.11
CA LEU A 619 -43.26 5.18 -47.04
C LEU A 619 -41.93 5.47 -46.33
N SER A 620 -41.94 6.32 -45.30
CA SER A 620 -40.75 6.57 -44.48
C SER A 620 -40.30 5.32 -43.71
N ILE A 621 -41.22 4.55 -43.12
CA ILE A 621 -40.90 3.26 -42.50
C ILE A 621 -40.35 2.27 -43.54
N LYS A 622 -40.93 2.23 -44.74
CA LYS A 622 -40.51 1.28 -45.77
C LYS A 622 -39.15 1.62 -46.37
N GLU A 623 -38.88 2.90 -46.66
CA GLU A 623 -37.64 3.32 -47.34
C GLU A 623 -36.49 3.57 -46.35
N VAL A 624 -36.73 4.34 -45.29
CA VAL A 624 -35.69 4.68 -44.31
C VAL A 624 -35.60 3.64 -43.20
N GLY A 625 -36.70 2.98 -42.84
CA GLY A 625 -36.68 1.96 -41.80
C GLY A 625 -35.84 0.74 -42.13
N ILE A 626 -35.61 0.42 -43.41
CA ILE A 626 -34.64 -0.61 -43.80
C ILE A 626 -33.22 -0.14 -43.47
N ALA A 627 -32.84 1.08 -43.84
CA ALA A 627 -31.53 1.62 -43.54
C ALA A 627 -31.28 1.71 -42.01
N ILE A 628 -32.29 2.17 -41.25
CA ILE A 628 -32.21 2.22 -39.78
C ILE A 628 -32.12 0.82 -39.18
N PHE A 629 -32.85 -0.18 -39.69
CA PHE A 629 -32.74 -1.56 -39.21
C PHE A 629 -31.35 -2.14 -39.47
N LEU A 630 -30.76 -1.85 -40.64
CA LEU A 630 -29.41 -2.29 -40.97
C LEU A 630 -28.37 -1.66 -40.04
N ALA A 631 -28.44 -0.34 -39.84
CA ALA A 631 -27.60 0.40 -38.90
C ALA A 631 -27.74 -0.14 -37.46
N TRP A 632 -28.98 -0.30 -36.97
CA TRP A 632 -29.23 -0.90 -35.66
C TRP A 632 -28.62 -2.29 -35.53
N PHE A 633 -28.81 -3.16 -36.53
CA PHE A 633 -28.32 -4.54 -36.45
C PHE A 633 -26.79 -4.61 -36.53
N THR A 634 -26.12 -3.76 -37.33
CA THR A 634 -24.65 -3.68 -37.37
C THR A 634 -24.10 -3.23 -36.02
N THR A 635 -24.67 -2.16 -35.47
CA THR A 635 -24.23 -1.57 -34.21
C THR A 635 -24.53 -2.49 -33.03
N PHE A 636 -25.64 -3.24 -33.08
CA PHE A 636 -25.99 -4.25 -32.08
C PHE A 636 -24.97 -5.38 -32.04
N VAL A 637 -24.60 -5.94 -33.20
CA VAL A 637 -23.58 -6.99 -33.29
C VAL A 637 -22.20 -6.44 -32.88
N ALA A 638 -21.88 -5.21 -33.25
CA ALA A 638 -20.65 -4.56 -32.85
C ALA A 638 -20.54 -4.40 -31.33
N PHE A 639 -21.60 -3.95 -30.65
CA PHE A 639 -21.59 -3.85 -29.19
C PHE A 639 -21.60 -5.20 -28.48
N LEU A 640 -22.27 -6.22 -29.03
CA LEU A 640 -22.19 -7.59 -28.50
C LEU A 640 -20.79 -8.20 -28.61
N SER A 641 -19.92 -7.71 -29.50
CA SER A 641 -18.52 -8.17 -29.57
C SER A 641 -17.74 -7.88 -28.28
N PHE A 642 -18.18 -6.93 -27.46
CA PHE A 642 -17.61 -6.67 -26.13
C PHE A 642 -17.84 -7.81 -25.13
N LEU A 643 -18.70 -8.79 -25.43
CA LEU A 643 -18.79 -10.01 -24.61
C LEU A 643 -17.49 -10.83 -24.61
N SER A 644 -16.62 -10.61 -25.60
CA SER A 644 -15.27 -11.19 -25.62
C SER A 644 -14.26 -10.45 -24.74
N ALA A 645 -14.66 -9.34 -24.13
CA ALA A 645 -13.82 -8.60 -23.19
C ALA A 645 -13.55 -9.42 -21.92
N THR A 646 -12.32 -9.44 -21.44
CA THR A 646 -11.94 -10.08 -20.17
C THR A 646 -12.45 -9.29 -18.96
N LEU A 647 -12.53 -7.97 -19.08
CA LEU A 647 -12.98 -7.05 -18.03
C LEU A 647 -14.52 -7.07 -17.89
N PRO A 648 -15.09 -7.43 -16.72
CA PRO A 648 -16.53 -7.41 -16.50
C PRO A 648 -17.23 -6.08 -16.83
N PRO A 649 -16.71 -4.91 -16.38
CA PRO A 649 -17.35 -3.62 -16.63
C PRO A 649 -17.47 -3.28 -18.11
N VAL A 650 -16.53 -3.73 -18.94
CA VAL A 650 -16.56 -3.55 -20.40
C VAL A 650 -17.61 -4.47 -21.04
N ARG A 651 -17.72 -5.73 -20.57
CA ARG A 651 -18.76 -6.65 -21.04
C ARG A 651 -20.15 -6.09 -20.76
N ASP A 652 -20.38 -5.65 -19.52
CA ASP A 652 -21.65 -5.06 -19.09
C ASP A 652 -21.96 -3.80 -19.88
N PHE A 653 -20.96 -2.92 -20.05
CA PHE A 653 -21.07 -1.74 -20.91
C PHE A 653 -21.52 -2.12 -22.32
N GLY A 654 -20.94 -3.14 -22.94
CA GLY A 654 -21.35 -3.63 -24.26
C GLY A 654 -22.77 -4.19 -24.32
N ILE A 655 -23.20 -4.94 -23.30
CA ILE A 655 -24.57 -5.46 -23.19
C ILE A 655 -25.56 -4.28 -23.11
N PHE A 656 -25.29 -3.31 -22.25
CA PHE A 656 -26.15 -2.14 -22.07
C PHE A 656 -26.17 -1.23 -23.29
N LEU A 657 -25.05 -1.10 -24.01
CA LEU A 657 -25.02 -0.42 -25.30
C LEU A 657 -25.91 -1.12 -26.34
N ALA A 658 -25.81 -2.44 -26.47
CA ALA A 658 -26.63 -3.23 -27.37
C ALA A 658 -28.13 -3.13 -27.03
N LEU A 659 -28.48 -3.16 -25.74
CA LEU A 659 -29.85 -2.98 -25.26
C LEU A 659 -30.35 -1.55 -25.49
N GLY A 660 -29.54 -0.53 -25.18
CA GLY A 660 -29.88 0.88 -25.33
C GLY A 660 -30.26 1.24 -26.76
N ILE A 661 -29.43 0.84 -27.74
CA ILE A 661 -29.75 1.08 -29.15
C ILE A 661 -30.97 0.29 -29.62
N THR A 662 -31.23 -0.87 -29.03
CA THR A 662 -32.38 -1.72 -29.36
C THR A 662 -33.66 -1.10 -28.85
N TYR A 663 -33.67 -0.61 -27.61
CA TYR A 663 -34.79 0.16 -27.05
C TYR A 663 -35.03 1.42 -27.87
N THR A 664 -33.97 2.16 -28.19
CA THR A 664 -34.03 3.32 -29.07
C THR A 664 -34.64 2.99 -30.44
N PHE A 665 -34.21 1.91 -31.09
CA PHE A 665 -34.77 1.45 -32.37
C PHE A 665 -36.26 1.13 -32.25
N ILE A 666 -36.65 0.35 -31.24
CA ILE A 666 -38.04 -0.05 -31.00
C ILE A 666 -38.92 1.19 -30.78
N ILE A 667 -38.51 2.12 -29.91
CA ILE A 667 -39.26 3.33 -29.56
C ILE A 667 -39.33 4.29 -30.75
N THR A 668 -38.26 4.40 -31.55
CA THR A 668 -38.26 5.20 -32.79
C THR A 668 -39.22 4.60 -33.83
N MET A 669 -39.23 3.28 -34.04
CA MET A 669 -40.11 2.66 -35.04
C MET A 669 -41.57 2.60 -34.60
N THR A 670 -41.85 2.72 -33.30
CA THR A 670 -43.20 2.62 -32.72
C THR A 670 -43.71 3.96 -32.22
N LEU A 671 -43.25 4.41 -31.06
CA LEU A 671 -43.72 5.60 -30.34
C LEU A 671 -43.54 6.87 -31.18
N LEU A 672 -42.35 7.11 -31.74
CA LEU A 672 -42.08 8.33 -32.50
C LEU A 672 -43.03 8.48 -33.69
N VAL A 673 -43.17 7.41 -34.49
CA VAL A 673 -44.03 7.40 -35.67
C VAL A 673 -45.49 7.57 -35.25
N ALA A 674 -45.94 6.86 -34.22
CA ALA A 674 -47.31 6.95 -33.74
C ALA A 674 -47.66 8.36 -33.25
N LEU A 675 -46.80 8.98 -32.45
CA LEU A 675 -46.97 10.36 -32.00
C LEU A 675 -46.97 11.34 -33.18
N ARG A 676 -46.05 11.16 -34.13
CA ARG A 676 -45.99 12.00 -35.33
C ARG A 676 -47.28 11.92 -36.14
N TYR A 677 -47.80 10.71 -36.33
CA TYR A 677 -49.06 10.48 -37.02
C TYR A 677 -50.23 11.16 -36.28
N ILE A 678 -50.33 11.00 -34.97
CA ILE A 678 -51.41 11.57 -34.15
C ILE A 678 -51.43 13.10 -34.27
N ILE A 679 -50.27 13.75 -34.29
CA ILE A 679 -50.13 15.21 -34.39
C ILE A 679 -50.59 15.71 -35.77
N ASP A 680 -50.25 15.01 -36.85
CA ASP A 680 -50.47 15.50 -38.21
C ASP A 680 -51.74 14.95 -38.88
N ARG A 681 -52.36 13.86 -38.39
CA ARG A 681 -53.56 13.23 -39.00
C ARG A 681 -54.80 14.13 -39.09
N ARG A 682 -54.87 15.20 -38.27
CA ARG A 682 -55.98 16.16 -38.26
C ARG A 682 -55.72 17.40 -39.12
N LYS A 683 -54.52 17.57 -39.68
CA LYS A 683 -54.19 18.72 -40.52
C LYS A 683 -54.76 18.49 -41.93
N LYS A 684 -55.63 19.40 -42.38
CA LYS A 684 -56.05 19.45 -43.79
C LYS A 684 -54.81 19.72 -44.65
N ILE A 685 -54.64 18.97 -45.75
CA ILE A 685 -53.59 19.20 -46.73
C ILE A 685 -53.87 20.55 -47.37
N ALA A 686 -53.24 21.61 -46.86
CA ALA A 686 -53.16 22.85 -47.61
C ALA A 686 -52.27 22.57 -48.83
N THR A 687 -52.73 22.93 -50.02
CA THR A 687 -51.91 23.00 -51.23
C THR A 687 -50.79 24.02 -50.99
N ILE A 688 -49.67 23.55 -50.43
CA ILE A 688 -48.49 24.36 -50.20
C ILE A 688 -47.87 24.61 -51.58
N LYS A 689 -48.01 25.83 -52.12
CA LYS A 689 -47.19 26.28 -53.25
C LYS A 689 -45.72 26.07 -52.86
N PRO A 690 -44.87 25.50 -53.73
CA PRO A 690 -43.46 25.27 -53.42
C PRO A 690 -42.81 26.64 -53.21
N LYS A 691 -42.60 27.04 -51.96
CA LYS A 691 -41.73 28.17 -51.64
C LYS A 691 -40.32 27.75 -52.06
N ALA A 692 -39.73 28.47 -53.00
CA ALA A 692 -38.33 28.35 -53.35
C ALA A 692 -37.50 28.37 -52.05
N GLN A 693 -36.85 27.25 -51.73
CA GLN A 693 -36.08 27.10 -50.50
C GLN A 693 -34.82 27.95 -50.59
N THR A 694 -34.88 29.14 -50.00
CA THR A 694 -33.73 30.00 -49.70
C THR A 694 -32.81 29.28 -48.71
N PHE A 695 -31.56 29.04 -49.13
CA PHE A 695 -30.46 28.36 -48.41
C PHE A 695 -30.79 26.97 -47.84
N SER A 696 -30.72 25.94 -48.69
CA SER A 696 -30.87 24.54 -48.29
C SER A 696 -29.50 23.87 -48.19
N MET A 697 -29.24 23.19 -47.07
CA MET A 697 -28.05 22.35 -46.83
C MET A 697 -27.82 21.29 -47.94
N THR A 698 -28.90 20.95 -48.66
CA THR A 698 -28.84 20.09 -49.85
C THR A 698 -28.10 20.73 -51.03
N SER A 699 -28.17 22.05 -51.19
CA SER A 699 -27.49 22.78 -52.28
C SER A 699 -25.98 22.87 -52.04
N THR A 700 -25.56 23.11 -50.79
CA THR A 700 -24.14 23.10 -50.40
C THR A 700 -23.53 21.71 -50.54
N MET A 701 -24.24 20.66 -50.09
CA MET A 701 -23.83 19.28 -50.27
C MET A 701 -23.81 18.87 -51.76
N GLY A 702 -24.73 19.39 -52.57
CA GLY A 702 -24.71 19.20 -54.04
C GLY A 702 -23.47 19.80 -54.71
N ARG A 703 -23.06 21.01 -54.31
CA ARG A 703 -21.79 21.62 -54.78
C ARG A 703 -20.57 20.81 -54.32
N LEU A 704 -20.58 20.34 -53.08
CA LEU A 704 -19.53 19.46 -52.55
C LEU A 704 -19.40 18.19 -53.41
N ALA A 705 -20.52 17.56 -53.76
CA ALA A 705 -20.53 16.38 -54.63
C ALA A 705 -19.88 16.63 -56.00
N GLN A 706 -20.17 17.78 -56.63
CA GLN A 706 -19.56 18.17 -57.90
C GLN A 706 -18.05 18.39 -57.78
N VAL A 707 -17.60 19.05 -56.70
CA VAL A 707 -16.17 19.25 -56.43
C VAL A 707 -15.44 17.93 -56.21
N LEU A 708 -16.04 17.01 -55.43
CA LEU A 708 -15.49 15.67 -55.17
C LEU A 708 -15.32 14.87 -56.47
N LEU A 709 -16.34 14.87 -57.35
CA LEU A 709 -16.26 14.21 -58.66
C LEU A 709 -15.19 14.82 -59.57
N ARG A 710 -14.97 16.14 -59.52
CA ARG A 710 -13.95 16.82 -60.33
C ARG A 710 -12.52 16.54 -59.88
N HIS A 711 -12.31 16.28 -58.58
CA HIS A 711 -10.99 16.14 -57.97
C HIS A 711 -10.75 14.76 -57.34
N GLU A 712 -11.45 13.71 -57.79
CA GLU A 712 -11.40 12.37 -57.20
C GLU A 712 -9.97 11.83 -56.93
N LYS A 713 -9.04 11.99 -57.89
CA LYS A 713 -7.66 11.51 -57.75
C LYS A 713 -6.88 12.24 -56.66
N LYS A 714 -7.12 13.55 -56.50
CA LYS A 714 -6.47 14.36 -55.45
C LYS A 714 -6.98 13.96 -54.07
N VAL A 715 -8.29 13.70 -53.95
CA VAL A 715 -8.91 13.23 -52.69
C VAL A 715 -8.26 11.90 -52.25
N PHE A 716 -8.15 10.92 -53.14
CA PHE A 716 -7.49 9.65 -52.81
C PHE A 716 -6.02 9.81 -52.41
N LEU A 717 -5.25 10.64 -53.12
CA LEU A 717 -3.83 10.89 -52.80
C LEU A 717 -3.67 11.49 -51.40
N VAL A 718 -4.47 12.50 -51.06
CA VAL A 718 -4.43 13.15 -49.74
C VAL A 718 -4.84 12.17 -48.65
N THR A 719 -5.89 11.37 -48.86
CA THR A 719 -6.30 10.34 -47.90
C THR A 719 -5.18 9.33 -47.63
N ILE A 720 -4.52 8.82 -48.69
CA ILE A 720 -3.42 7.86 -48.53
C ILE A 720 -2.26 8.48 -47.74
N LEU A 721 -1.90 9.74 -48.02
CA LEU A 721 -0.85 10.45 -47.30
C LEU A 721 -1.19 10.59 -45.81
N ILE A 722 -2.41 11.00 -45.48
CA ILE A 722 -2.87 11.11 -44.08
C ILE A 722 -2.87 9.74 -43.41
N CYS A 723 -3.35 8.69 -44.09
CA CYS A 723 -3.30 7.33 -43.56
C CYS A 723 -1.88 6.84 -43.27
N LEU A 724 -0.89 7.21 -44.10
CA LEU A 724 0.50 6.82 -43.88
C LEU A 724 1.07 7.52 -42.64
N VAL A 725 0.87 8.84 -42.53
CA VAL A 725 1.30 9.62 -41.36
C VAL A 725 0.62 9.11 -40.08
N MET A 726 -0.71 8.97 -40.09
CA MET A 726 -1.47 8.47 -38.95
C MET A 726 -1.07 7.03 -38.60
N GLY A 727 -0.88 6.17 -39.60
CA GLY A 727 -0.44 4.79 -39.42
C GLY A 727 0.93 4.68 -38.75
N THR A 728 1.89 5.55 -39.10
CA THR A 728 3.17 5.61 -38.38
C THR A 728 3.01 6.06 -36.93
N ALA A 729 2.11 6.99 -36.66
CA ALA A 729 1.81 7.46 -35.30
C ALA A 729 1.18 6.36 -34.42
N VAL A 730 0.33 5.49 -34.99
CA VAL A 730 -0.26 4.34 -34.26
C VAL A 730 0.82 3.45 -33.63
N THR A 731 1.95 3.23 -34.32
CA THR A 731 3.03 2.36 -33.81
C THR A 731 3.76 2.91 -32.59
N GLN A 732 3.57 4.17 -32.25
CA GLN A 732 4.20 4.84 -31.11
C GLN A 732 3.23 5.11 -29.95
N LEU A 733 1.99 4.61 -30.05
CA LEU A 733 0.96 4.82 -29.04
C LEU A 733 1.27 4.00 -27.77
N LYS A 734 1.32 4.66 -26.61
CA LYS A 734 1.52 4.00 -25.31
C LYS A 734 0.19 3.54 -24.69
N SER A 735 0.19 2.39 -24.02
CA SER A 735 -0.91 1.93 -23.16
C SER A 735 -0.66 2.30 -21.71
N GLY A 736 -1.72 2.61 -20.95
CA GLY A 736 -1.59 2.91 -19.53
C GLY A 736 -2.93 2.85 -18.78
N PHE A 737 -2.87 2.38 -17.54
CA PHE A 737 -3.96 2.30 -16.60
C PHE A 737 -3.40 2.63 -15.23
N SER A 738 -3.96 3.65 -14.59
CA SER A 738 -3.66 4.00 -13.21
C SER A 738 -4.93 4.54 -12.59
N MET A 739 -5.28 4.06 -11.40
CA MET A 739 -6.50 4.50 -10.71
C MET A 739 -6.47 6.02 -10.42
N ASN A 740 -5.27 6.56 -10.24
CA ASN A 740 -5.03 8.00 -10.03
C ASN A 740 -5.45 8.88 -11.21
N GLN A 741 -5.52 8.33 -12.44
CA GLN A 741 -5.99 9.08 -13.60
C GLN A 741 -7.48 9.41 -13.53
N PHE A 742 -8.26 8.71 -12.71
CA PHE A 742 -9.70 8.98 -12.55
C PHE A 742 -9.98 10.22 -11.68
N ILE A 743 -8.97 10.80 -11.02
CA ILE A 743 -9.07 12.03 -10.26
C ILE A 743 -8.39 13.17 -11.03
N PRO A 744 -8.89 14.42 -10.95
CA PRO A 744 -8.13 15.60 -11.37
C PRO A 744 -6.72 15.61 -10.75
N GLN A 745 -5.70 15.83 -11.58
CA GLN A 745 -4.29 15.85 -11.14
C GLN A 745 -3.99 16.94 -10.09
N ASP A 746 -4.86 17.94 -9.96
CA ASP A 746 -4.74 18.99 -8.97
C ASP A 746 -5.33 18.65 -7.59
N ASN A 747 -5.94 17.47 -7.42
CA ASN A 747 -6.55 17.08 -6.18
C ASN A 747 -5.51 16.98 -5.04
N PRO A 748 -5.78 17.59 -3.87
CA PRO A 748 -4.85 17.63 -2.74
C PRO A 748 -4.52 16.24 -2.18
N ALA A 749 -5.50 15.33 -2.09
CA ALA A 749 -5.27 13.98 -1.56
C ALA A 749 -4.34 13.16 -2.45
N LEU A 750 -4.40 13.37 -3.78
CA LEU A 750 -3.50 12.70 -4.72
C LEU A 750 -2.07 13.27 -4.67
N LYS A 751 -1.93 14.61 -4.60
CA LYS A 751 -0.63 15.27 -4.41
C LYS A 751 0.03 14.81 -3.11
N LEU A 752 -0.77 14.73 -2.04
CA LEU A 752 -0.32 14.25 -0.74
C LEU A 752 0.11 12.79 -0.77
N PHE A 753 -0.64 11.92 -1.46
CA PHE A 753 -0.28 10.52 -1.64
C PHE A 753 1.08 10.36 -2.35
N SER A 754 1.32 11.16 -3.39
CA SER A 754 2.62 11.17 -4.09
C SER A 754 3.75 11.70 -3.20
N GLN A 755 3.49 12.77 -2.44
CA GLN A 755 4.47 13.37 -1.52
C GLN A 755 4.89 12.38 -0.42
N ILE A 756 3.94 11.61 0.11
CA ILE A 756 4.23 10.57 1.11
C ILE A 756 5.23 9.54 0.59
N GLY A 757 5.10 9.12 -0.67
CA GLY A 757 6.05 8.19 -1.29
C GLY A 757 7.48 8.75 -1.37
N GLU A 758 7.62 10.07 -1.55
CA GLU A 758 8.93 10.75 -1.62
C GLU A 758 9.53 11.01 -0.22
N ASP A 759 8.71 11.48 0.72
CA ASP A 759 9.15 11.84 2.07
C ASP A 759 9.44 10.59 2.93
N PHE A 760 8.73 9.48 2.72
CA PHE A 760 8.85 8.24 3.51
C PHE A 760 9.11 7.00 2.65
N PRO A 761 10.30 6.87 2.02
CA PRO A 761 10.62 5.75 1.12
C PRO A 761 10.57 4.38 1.82
N PHE A 762 10.87 4.33 3.12
CA PHE A 762 10.82 3.08 3.92
C PHE A 762 9.42 2.67 4.37
N SER A 763 8.43 3.55 4.16
CA SER A 763 7.03 3.34 4.54
C SER A 763 6.15 2.84 3.41
N SER A 764 6.74 2.32 2.31
CA SER A 764 5.92 1.70 1.27
C SER A 764 4.93 0.71 1.88
N GLN A 765 3.67 0.88 1.49
CA GLN A 765 2.52 0.09 1.87
C GLN A 765 2.05 -0.81 0.73
N ASP A 766 2.63 -0.68 -0.47
CA ASP A 766 2.31 -1.56 -1.57
C ASP A 766 2.83 -2.96 -1.23
N GLN A 767 1.88 -3.88 -1.10
CA GLN A 767 2.12 -5.25 -0.67
C GLN A 767 1.81 -6.20 -1.82
N GLU A 768 2.79 -7.02 -2.12
CA GLU A 768 2.64 -8.22 -2.94
C GLU A 768 2.74 -9.46 -2.06
N TYR A 769 2.21 -10.56 -2.55
CA TYR A 769 2.04 -11.78 -1.80
C TYR A 769 2.46 -12.99 -2.61
N ILE A 770 3.06 -13.96 -1.93
CA ILE A 770 3.19 -15.32 -2.42
C ILE A 770 2.29 -16.18 -1.54
N LEU A 771 1.16 -16.63 -2.09
CA LEU A 771 0.26 -17.57 -1.43
C LEU A 771 0.76 -18.99 -1.63
N ILE A 772 0.94 -19.73 -0.54
CA ILE A 772 1.39 -21.13 -0.55
C ILE A 772 0.30 -21.97 0.10
N GLU A 773 -0.31 -22.87 -0.67
CA GLU A 773 -1.46 -23.69 -0.27
C GLU A 773 -1.09 -25.18 -0.22
N GLY A 774 -1.49 -25.88 0.84
CA GLY A 774 -1.18 -27.30 1.09
C GLY A 774 -0.73 -27.53 2.53
N ASN A 775 -0.02 -28.64 2.80
CA ASN A 775 0.55 -28.86 4.13
C ASN A 775 1.80 -27.99 4.35
N THR A 776 1.61 -26.86 5.03
CA THR A 776 2.65 -25.84 5.23
C THR A 776 3.53 -26.07 6.48
N ALA A 777 3.13 -26.98 7.36
CA ALA A 777 3.88 -27.35 8.56
C ALA A 777 4.94 -28.42 8.27
N THR A 778 5.74 -28.20 7.22
CA THR A 778 6.79 -29.11 6.77
C THR A 778 8.13 -28.40 6.69
N VAL A 779 9.22 -29.13 6.93
CA VAL A 779 10.59 -28.60 6.83
C VAL A 779 10.86 -28.10 5.41
N GLN A 780 10.37 -28.79 4.38
CA GLN A 780 10.56 -28.38 2.99
C GLN A 780 9.86 -27.06 2.68
N THR A 781 8.64 -26.83 3.20
CA THR A 781 7.97 -25.52 3.03
C THR A 781 8.78 -24.41 3.68
N LEU A 782 9.28 -24.63 4.91
CA LEU A 782 10.08 -23.63 5.63
C LEU A 782 11.44 -23.36 4.97
N GLN A 783 12.06 -24.38 4.37
CA GLN A 783 13.25 -24.23 3.52
C GLN A 783 12.92 -23.38 2.29
N GLY A 784 11.82 -23.68 1.59
CA GLY A 784 11.35 -22.87 0.47
C GLY A 784 11.11 -21.41 0.86
N LEU A 785 10.52 -21.14 2.03
CA LEU A 785 10.31 -19.78 2.54
C LEU A 785 11.63 -19.03 2.77
N ARG A 786 12.64 -19.68 3.39
CA ARG A 786 13.98 -19.09 3.55
C ARG A 786 14.63 -18.84 2.21
N ASP A 787 14.67 -19.83 1.33
CA ASP A 787 15.37 -19.72 0.06
C ASP A 787 14.73 -18.63 -0.83
N THR A 788 13.41 -18.47 -0.76
CA THR A 788 12.71 -17.35 -1.40
C THR A 788 13.13 -16.01 -0.80
N HIS A 789 13.21 -15.92 0.54
CA HIS A 789 13.66 -14.71 1.24
C HIS A 789 15.12 -14.35 0.89
N GLU A 790 16.00 -15.34 0.78
CA GLU A 790 17.40 -15.12 0.43
C GLU A 790 17.58 -14.62 -1.01
N LYS A 791 16.81 -15.17 -1.96
CA LYS A 791 16.85 -14.72 -3.36
C LYS A 791 16.35 -13.29 -3.51
N MET A 792 15.26 -12.92 -2.83
CA MET A 792 14.73 -11.54 -2.85
C MET A 792 15.69 -10.46 -2.30
N ASN A 793 16.85 -10.83 -1.73
CA ASN A 793 17.81 -9.85 -1.21
C ASN A 793 18.54 -9.05 -2.30
N ASP A 794 18.62 -9.55 -3.54
CA ASP A 794 19.21 -8.81 -4.67
C ASP A 794 18.17 -8.06 -5.51
N ASP A 795 16.88 -8.25 -5.22
CA ASP A 795 15.79 -7.54 -5.88
C ASP A 795 15.82 -6.04 -5.63
N GLN A 796 15.67 -5.28 -6.71
CA GLN A 796 15.66 -3.82 -6.69
C GLN A 796 14.33 -3.24 -6.19
N TYR A 797 13.22 -3.93 -6.45
CA TYR A 797 11.88 -3.43 -6.19
C TYR A 797 11.33 -3.87 -4.83
N VAL A 798 11.95 -4.85 -4.18
CA VAL A 798 11.59 -5.22 -2.80
C VAL A 798 12.01 -4.08 -1.87
N ALA A 799 11.04 -3.51 -1.16
CA ALA A 799 11.26 -2.42 -0.22
C ALA A 799 12.24 -2.88 0.86
N ARG A 800 13.09 -1.95 1.30
CA ARG A 800 14.07 -2.21 2.35
C ARG A 800 13.71 -1.48 3.63
N ARG A 801 14.05 -2.08 4.76
CA ARG A 801 14.04 -1.41 6.06
C ARG A 801 15.22 -0.44 6.14
N PRO A 802 15.19 0.54 7.07
CA PRO A 802 16.32 1.45 7.31
C PRO A 802 17.67 0.77 7.61
N ASP A 803 17.67 -0.50 8.04
CA ASP A 803 18.89 -1.31 8.27
C ASP A 803 19.42 -2.00 7.00
N GLY A 804 18.73 -1.87 5.86
CA GLY A 804 19.08 -2.47 4.57
C GLY A 804 18.51 -3.86 4.31
N SER A 805 17.88 -4.49 5.31
CA SER A 805 17.18 -5.78 5.16
C SER A 805 15.93 -5.65 4.29
N THR A 806 15.56 -6.73 3.60
CA THR A 806 14.32 -6.76 2.82
C THR A 806 13.11 -6.70 3.76
N LYS A 807 12.16 -5.85 3.43
CA LYS A 807 10.91 -5.71 4.17
C LYS A 807 9.96 -6.80 3.67
N THR A 808 10.16 -8.01 4.18
CA THR A 808 9.28 -9.16 3.91
C THR A 808 8.89 -9.83 5.22
N GLU A 809 7.70 -10.42 5.25
CA GLU A 809 7.18 -11.15 6.42
C GLU A 809 6.68 -12.53 5.99
N SER A 810 7.12 -13.57 6.69
CA SER A 810 6.63 -14.94 6.54
C SER A 810 6.83 -15.71 7.84
N MET A 811 6.38 -16.97 7.90
CA MET A 811 6.68 -17.81 9.07
C MET A 811 8.18 -17.97 9.33
N TYR A 812 9.03 -17.93 8.29
CA TYR A 812 10.48 -17.98 8.46
C TYR A 812 11.00 -16.75 9.23
N THR A 813 10.63 -15.54 8.82
CA THR A 813 11.10 -14.31 9.48
C THR A 813 10.56 -14.18 10.91
N ILE A 814 9.35 -14.69 11.18
CA ILE A 814 8.78 -14.71 12.55
C ILE A 814 9.57 -15.68 13.44
N ILE A 815 9.92 -16.86 12.93
CA ILE A 815 10.75 -17.82 13.69
C ILE A 815 12.13 -17.21 13.97
N GLU A 816 12.74 -16.56 12.98
CA GLU A 816 14.04 -15.89 13.16
C GLU A 816 13.97 -14.81 14.25
N GLN A 817 12.93 -13.97 14.22
CA GLN A 817 12.69 -12.95 15.23
C GLN A 817 12.47 -13.57 16.63
N ALA A 818 11.65 -14.61 16.73
CA ALA A 818 11.38 -15.29 18.00
C ALA A 818 12.65 -15.94 18.58
N VAL A 819 13.51 -16.52 17.73
CA VAL A 819 14.79 -17.10 18.14
C VAL A 819 15.78 -16.02 18.57
N ALA A 820 15.87 -14.91 17.85
CA ALA A 820 16.72 -13.78 18.21
C ALA A 820 16.34 -13.19 19.57
N ASN A 821 15.03 -13.11 19.85
CA ASN A 821 14.50 -12.67 21.14
C ASN A 821 14.68 -13.73 22.23
N ASN A 822 14.59 -15.02 21.89
CA ASN A 822 14.68 -16.12 22.85
C ASN A 822 15.52 -17.29 22.34
N GLN A 823 16.82 -17.25 22.65
CA GLN A 823 17.74 -18.32 22.27
C GLN A 823 17.36 -19.70 22.84
N SER A 824 16.54 -19.77 23.90
CA SER A 824 16.09 -21.04 24.48
C SER A 824 15.20 -21.84 23.51
N LEU A 825 14.52 -21.15 22.59
CA LEU A 825 13.65 -21.78 21.58
C LEU A 825 14.44 -22.70 20.64
N VAL A 826 15.73 -22.41 20.42
CA VAL A 826 16.62 -23.25 19.61
C VAL A 826 16.66 -24.68 20.18
N SER A 827 16.83 -24.79 21.49
CA SER A 827 16.85 -26.09 22.17
C SER A 827 15.45 -26.72 22.31
N LEU A 828 14.40 -25.90 22.43
CA LEU A 828 13.03 -26.37 22.64
C LEU A 828 12.44 -27.02 21.39
N PHE A 829 12.69 -26.45 20.22
CA PHE A 829 12.17 -26.92 18.93
C PHE A 829 13.24 -27.58 18.05
N ASN A 830 14.37 -27.97 18.64
CA ASN A 830 15.48 -28.65 17.95
C ASN A 830 15.91 -27.91 16.65
N ILE A 831 15.96 -26.58 16.73
CA ILE A 831 16.33 -25.71 15.61
C ILE A 831 17.82 -25.89 15.31
N ASP A 832 18.15 -26.08 14.04
CA ASP A 832 19.53 -26.15 13.59
C ASP A 832 20.18 -24.76 13.58
N GLU A 833 21.34 -24.63 14.23
CA GLU A 833 22.03 -23.34 14.38
C GLU A 833 22.57 -22.78 13.06
N LEU A 834 22.79 -23.63 12.05
CA LEU A 834 23.28 -23.22 10.73
C LEU A 834 22.16 -22.73 9.82
N SER A 835 21.04 -23.45 9.80
CA SER A 835 19.89 -23.13 8.94
C SER A 835 18.83 -22.24 9.59
N GLY A 836 18.82 -22.13 10.93
CA GLY A 836 17.81 -21.40 11.69
C GLY A 836 16.43 -22.06 11.70
N GLN A 837 16.31 -23.35 11.36
CA GLN A 837 15.03 -24.04 11.16
C GLN A 837 14.89 -25.30 12.01
N PRO A 838 13.66 -25.69 12.42
CA PRO A 838 13.38 -26.99 13.04
C PRO A 838 13.78 -28.15 12.11
N LYS A 839 14.26 -29.26 12.69
CA LYS A 839 14.84 -30.38 11.91
C LYS A 839 13.82 -31.37 11.35
N THR A 840 12.61 -31.44 11.91
CA THR A 840 11.58 -32.40 11.50
C THR A 840 10.23 -31.72 11.35
N ASP A 841 9.33 -32.28 10.54
CA ASP A 841 7.98 -31.74 10.34
C ASP A 841 7.20 -31.66 11.66
N ALA A 842 7.41 -32.62 12.57
CA ALA A 842 6.83 -32.58 13.91
C ALA A 842 7.35 -31.40 14.74
N ASP A 843 8.64 -31.06 14.62
CA ASP A 843 9.22 -29.91 15.30
C ASP A 843 8.69 -28.59 14.70
N VAL A 844 8.47 -28.53 13.38
CA VAL A 844 7.84 -27.39 12.70
C VAL A 844 6.41 -27.19 13.22
N GLN A 845 5.62 -28.25 13.28
CA GLN A 845 4.24 -28.19 13.77
C GLN A 845 4.18 -27.72 15.24
N GLN A 846 5.06 -28.22 16.11
CA GLN A 846 5.15 -27.77 17.51
C GLN A 846 5.57 -26.30 17.62
N CYS A 847 6.52 -25.87 16.79
CA CYS A 847 6.94 -24.48 16.73
C CYS A 847 5.79 -23.57 16.30
N TYR A 848 5.05 -23.96 15.25
CA TYR A 848 3.87 -23.23 14.78
C TYR A 848 2.79 -23.17 15.86
N ASP A 849 2.47 -24.28 16.54
CA ASP A 849 1.49 -24.31 17.63
C ASP A 849 1.87 -23.36 18.79
N TYR A 850 3.16 -23.31 19.16
CA TYR A 850 3.66 -22.39 20.16
C TYR A 850 3.52 -20.93 19.72
N LEU A 851 3.99 -20.59 18.52
CA LEU A 851 3.96 -19.22 18.03
C LEU A 851 2.52 -18.73 17.81
N TYR A 852 1.65 -19.59 17.26
CA TYR A 852 0.23 -19.28 17.01
C TYR A 852 -0.54 -19.02 18.31
N SER A 853 -0.24 -19.76 19.39
CA SER A 853 -0.91 -19.61 20.69
C SER A 853 -0.25 -18.58 21.62
N SER A 854 0.94 -18.09 21.26
CA SER A 854 1.65 -17.10 22.07
C SER A 854 0.93 -15.74 22.05
N VAL A 855 0.91 -15.06 23.20
CA VAL A 855 0.38 -13.69 23.30
C VAL A 855 1.24 -12.70 22.51
N GLU A 856 2.54 -13.00 22.40
CA GLU A 856 3.54 -12.15 21.76
C GLU A 856 3.50 -12.24 20.22
N TYR A 857 3.47 -13.45 19.66
CA TYR A 857 3.56 -13.68 18.21
C TYR A 857 2.23 -14.08 17.58
N GLY A 858 1.24 -14.51 18.35
CA GLY A 858 0.00 -15.11 17.82
C GLY A 858 -0.75 -14.23 16.84
N MET A 859 -0.80 -12.91 17.07
CA MET A 859 -1.41 -11.96 16.13
C MET A 859 -0.64 -11.89 14.80
N GLN A 860 0.69 -11.79 14.85
CA GLN A 860 1.55 -11.74 13.67
C GLN A 860 1.47 -13.05 12.88
N VAL A 861 1.49 -14.19 13.58
CA VAL A 861 1.37 -15.53 13.01
C VAL A 861 0.03 -15.71 12.33
N SER A 862 -1.09 -15.33 12.97
CA SER A 862 -2.42 -15.44 12.35
C SER A 862 -2.56 -14.60 11.08
N GLY A 863 -1.72 -13.57 10.93
CA GLY A 863 -1.67 -12.73 9.73
C GLY A 863 -0.88 -13.33 8.56
N VAL A 864 -0.13 -14.43 8.76
CA VAL A 864 0.69 -15.09 7.72
C VAL A 864 0.55 -16.61 7.64
N LEU A 865 -0.11 -17.23 8.63
CA LEU A 865 -0.31 -18.67 8.74
C LEU A 865 -1.78 -18.95 9.02
N HIS A 866 -2.39 -19.74 8.13
CA HIS A 866 -3.80 -20.12 8.20
C HIS A 866 -3.90 -21.53 8.79
N ARG A 867 -4.86 -21.71 9.70
CA ARG A 867 -5.10 -22.96 10.40
C ARG A 867 -6.57 -23.34 10.26
N ASP A 868 -6.83 -24.53 9.71
CA ASP A 868 -8.17 -25.09 9.52
C ASP A 868 -8.22 -26.50 10.13
N ASP A 869 -9.27 -26.80 10.92
CA ASP A 869 -9.47 -28.08 11.63
C ASP A 869 -8.23 -28.66 12.38
N GLY A 870 -7.31 -27.78 12.80
CA GLY A 870 -6.10 -28.17 13.53
C GLY A 870 -4.86 -28.38 12.65
N GLU A 871 -4.99 -28.34 11.32
CA GLU A 871 -3.91 -28.43 10.33
C GLU A 871 -3.58 -27.06 9.73
N TYR A 872 -2.33 -26.89 9.28
CA TYR A 872 -1.83 -25.64 8.70
C TYR A 872 -1.88 -25.70 7.17
N THR A 873 -2.98 -25.21 6.59
CA THR A 873 -3.37 -25.44 5.18
C THR A 873 -2.90 -24.35 4.22
N ALA A 874 -2.51 -23.17 4.72
CA ALA A 874 -1.95 -22.11 3.89
C ALA A 874 -1.00 -21.18 4.67
N THR A 875 -0.01 -20.63 3.97
CA THR A 875 0.88 -19.59 4.48
C THR A 875 1.19 -18.57 3.38
N ILE A 876 1.59 -17.36 3.76
CA ILE A 876 1.96 -16.31 2.82
C ILE A 876 3.38 -15.79 3.08
N VAL A 877 4.03 -15.36 2.00
CA VAL A 877 5.13 -14.39 2.07
C VAL A 877 4.54 -13.03 1.72
N ARG A 878 4.54 -12.09 2.65
CA ARG A 878 4.17 -10.69 2.43
C ARG A 878 5.41 -9.92 2.04
N ILE A 879 5.37 -9.26 0.90
CA ILE A 879 6.49 -8.56 0.28
C ILE A 879 6.08 -7.11 0.15
N TYR A 880 6.81 -6.22 0.80
CA TYR A 880 6.60 -4.79 0.62
C TYR A 880 7.44 -4.34 -0.57
N VAL A 881 6.87 -3.55 -1.48
CA VAL A 881 7.49 -3.17 -2.75
C VAL A 881 7.68 -1.66 -2.80
N ASP A 882 8.85 -1.19 -3.22
CA ASP A 882 9.13 0.23 -3.42
C ASP A 882 9.34 0.51 -4.93
N LEU A 883 8.28 0.98 -5.57
CA LEU A 883 8.29 1.43 -6.95
C LEU A 883 8.32 2.95 -6.92
N GLY A 884 9.53 3.52 -6.94
CA GLY A 884 9.73 4.98 -6.86
C GLY A 884 8.85 5.78 -7.83
N SER A 885 8.54 7.02 -7.46
CA SER A 885 7.48 7.87 -8.03
C SER A 885 7.62 8.30 -9.51
N SER A 886 8.71 7.95 -10.20
CA SER A 886 9.19 8.73 -11.36
C SER A 886 9.61 7.94 -12.60
N SER A 887 8.91 6.87 -12.98
CA SER A 887 9.15 6.21 -14.28
C SER A 887 7.99 6.35 -15.27
N ASP A 888 8.35 6.75 -16.49
CA ASP A 888 7.47 6.94 -17.65
C ASP A 888 6.96 5.58 -18.22
N ASP A 889 7.22 4.47 -17.51
CA ASP A 889 6.95 3.08 -17.91
C ASP A 889 6.71 2.13 -16.71
N MET A 890 5.79 2.51 -15.81
CA MET A 890 5.36 1.66 -14.67
C MET A 890 5.00 0.22 -15.08
N THR A 891 4.45 0.03 -16.29
CA THR A 891 4.12 -1.32 -16.80
C THR A 891 5.37 -2.20 -16.89
N LYS A 892 6.50 -1.69 -17.39
CA LYS A 892 7.75 -2.45 -17.41
C LYS A 892 8.28 -2.75 -16.01
N GLN A 893 8.12 -1.83 -15.07
CA GLN A 893 8.53 -2.08 -13.69
C GLN A 893 7.70 -3.19 -13.06
N PHE A 894 6.38 -3.19 -13.29
CA PHE A 894 5.51 -4.28 -12.80
C PHE A 894 5.82 -5.59 -13.51
N GLU A 895 6.10 -5.59 -14.82
CA GLU A 895 6.53 -6.79 -15.55
C GLU A 895 7.83 -7.36 -15.01
N GLN A 896 8.79 -6.48 -14.70
CA GLN A 896 10.07 -6.87 -14.12
C GLN A 896 9.87 -7.41 -12.70
N LEU A 897 9.13 -6.72 -11.83
CA LEU A 897 8.76 -7.21 -10.50
C LEU A 897 8.06 -8.58 -10.58
N ASN A 898 7.08 -8.74 -11.46
CA ASN A 898 6.40 -10.03 -11.65
C ASN A 898 7.39 -11.12 -12.06
N LYS A 899 8.37 -10.78 -12.92
CA LYS A 899 9.38 -11.72 -13.36
C LYS A 899 10.33 -12.10 -12.22
N ASP A 900 10.86 -11.11 -11.52
CA ASP A 900 11.79 -11.26 -10.39
C ASP A 900 11.16 -12.16 -9.32
N LEU A 901 9.93 -11.84 -8.90
CA LEU A 901 9.20 -12.66 -7.92
C LEU A 901 8.93 -14.10 -8.40
N ASN A 902 8.73 -14.32 -9.71
CA ASN A 902 8.57 -15.67 -10.27
C ASN A 902 9.90 -16.44 -10.32
N ASP A 903 11.00 -15.77 -10.64
CA ASP A 903 12.34 -16.36 -10.67
C ASP A 903 12.83 -16.70 -9.23
N ASP A 904 12.32 -15.95 -8.25
CA ASP A 904 12.63 -16.12 -6.84
C ASP A 904 11.88 -17.25 -6.13
N LEU A 905 10.76 -17.72 -6.68
CA LEU A 905 10.03 -18.84 -6.11
C LEU A 905 10.95 -20.06 -5.91
N ALA A 906 11.04 -20.50 -4.66
CA ALA A 906 11.72 -21.74 -4.32
C ALA A 906 10.78 -22.95 -4.45
N ASP A 907 11.33 -24.14 -4.25
CA ASP A 907 10.52 -25.35 -4.11
C ASP A 907 9.94 -25.42 -2.69
N TYR A 908 8.61 -25.43 -2.59
CA TYR A 908 7.87 -25.54 -1.33
C TYR A 908 7.30 -26.96 -1.11
N GLY A 909 7.80 -27.98 -1.84
CA GLY A 909 7.35 -29.36 -1.73
C GLY A 909 6.04 -29.62 -2.46
N GLU A 910 5.12 -30.38 -1.84
CA GLU A 910 3.80 -30.72 -2.42
C GLU A 910 2.77 -29.58 -2.34
N THR A 911 3.22 -28.35 -2.08
CA THR A 911 2.35 -27.17 -1.96
C THR A 911 2.25 -26.40 -3.29
N LYS A 912 1.17 -25.65 -3.47
CA LYS A 912 0.95 -24.79 -4.64
C LYS A 912 1.31 -23.34 -4.27
N SER A 913 2.27 -22.74 -4.95
CA SER A 913 2.58 -21.32 -4.82
C SER A 913 1.90 -20.49 -5.91
N THR A 914 1.37 -19.32 -5.56
CA THR A 914 0.79 -18.34 -6.50
C THR A 914 1.17 -16.94 -6.06
N ILE A 915 1.79 -16.17 -6.95
CA ILE A 915 2.13 -14.76 -6.70
C ILE A 915 0.93 -13.88 -7.05
N THR A 916 0.61 -12.93 -6.19
CA THR A 916 -0.49 -11.99 -6.35
C THR A 916 -0.26 -10.70 -5.55
N GLY A 917 -1.18 -9.75 -5.68
CA GLY A 917 -1.17 -8.46 -4.99
C GLY A 917 -1.61 -7.33 -5.92
N ASN A 918 -1.79 -6.14 -5.37
CA ASN A 918 -2.51 -5.07 -6.06
C ASN A 918 -1.78 -4.58 -7.33
N LEU A 919 -0.45 -4.51 -7.33
CA LEU A 919 0.33 -4.06 -8.48
C LEU A 919 0.37 -5.13 -9.57
N LEU A 920 0.51 -6.39 -9.18
CA LEU A 920 0.48 -7.52 -10.13
C LEU A 920 -0.91 -7.74 -10.72
N ILE A 921 -1.97 -7.53 -9.95
CA ILE A 921 -3.35 -7.50 -10.48
C ILE A 921 -3.50 -6.34 -11.44
N THR A 922 -2.98 -5.15 -11.13
CA THR A 922 -2.98 -3.99 -12.05
C THR A 922 -2.27 -4.31 -13.37
N LEU A 923 -1.11 -4.99 -13.32
CA LEU A 923 -0.41 -5.46 -14.51
C LEU A 923 -1.26 -6.48 -15.30
N SER A 924 -1.90 -7.41 -14.60
CA SER A 924 -2.81 -8.38 -15.18
C SER A 924 -4.00 -7.69 -15.87
N ILE A 925 -4.58 -6.64 -15.27
CA ILE A 925 -5.63 -5.80 -15.87
C ILE A 925 -5.10 -5.14 -17.15
N LEU A 926 -3.93 -4.49 -17.08
CA LEU A 926 -3.29 -3.80 -18.19
C LEU A 926 -3.07 -4.69 -19.42
N LYS A 927 -2.46 -5.85 -19.20
CA LYS A 927 -2.13 -6.81 -20.26
C LYS A 927 -3.38 -7.46 -20.84
N ASN A 928 -4.27 -7.97 -19.97
CA ASN A 928 -5.51 -8.61 -20.40
C ASN A 928 -6.45 -7.63 -21.09
N MET A 929 -6.51 -6.37 -20.66
CA MET A 929 -7.27 -5.32 -21.32
C MET A 929 -6.78 -5.12 -22.76
N THR A 930 -5.47 -4.92 -22.94
CA THR A 930 -4.91 -4.60 -24.25
C THR A 930 -5.11 -5.77 -25.22
N GLU A 931 -4.78 -6.99 -24.80
CA GLU A 931 -4.96 -8.20 -25.62
C GLU A 931 -6.43 -8.45 -25.95
N SER A 932 -7.31 -8.39 -24.96
CA SER A 932 -8.73 -8.65 -25.13
C SER A 932 -9.43 -7.60 -26.00
N GLN A 933 -9.01 -6.34 -25.94
CA GLN A 933 -9.60 -5.28 -26.77
C GLN A 933 -9.13 -5.33 -28.22
N ILE A 934 -7.87 -5.70 -28.46
CA ILE A 934 -7.40 -5.99 -29.82
C ILE A 934 -8.21 -7.14 -30.41
N LEU A 935 -8.38 -8.23 -29.66
CA LEU A 935 -9.21 -9.37 -30.06
C LEU A 935 -10.66 -8.94 -30.35
N SER A 936 -11.28 -8.18 -29.46
CA SER A 936 -12.65 -7.68 -29.59
C SER A 936 -12.81 -6.78 -30.81
N THR A 937 -11.87 -5.86 -31.05
CA THR A 937 -11.87 -4.97 -32.23
C THR A 937 -11.79 -5.77 -33.53
N VAL A 938 -10.88 -6.75 -33.60
CA VAL A 938 -10.72 -7.62 -34.78
C VAL A 938 -11.97 -8.48 -35.01
N LEU A 939 -12.53 -9.05 -33.94
CA LEU A 939 -13.75 -9.85 -34.00
C LEU A 939 -14.94 -8.99 -34.46
N CYS A 940 -15.08 -7.78 -33.93
CA CYS A 940 -16.08 -6.79 -34.34
C CYS A 940 -15.96 -6.45 -35.83
N PHE A 941 -14.73 -6.19 -36.30
CA PHE A 941 -14.47 -5.90 -37.70
C PHE A 941 -14.87 -7.06 -38.63
N ILE A 942 -14.50 -8.29 -38.27
CA ILE A 942 -14.83 -9.50 -39.02
C ILE A 942 -16.34 -9.72 -39.04
N LEU A 943 -17.01 -9.64 -37.88
CA LEU A 943 -18.45 -9.80 -37.78
C LEU A 943 -19.20 -8.75 -38.61
N ALA A 944 -18.79 -7.48 -38.53
CA ALA A 944 -19.37 -6.40 -39.34
C ALA A 944 -19.18 -6.65 -40.84
N ALA A 945 -17.99 -7.07 -41.27
CA ALA A 945 -17.71 -7.37 -42.66
C ALA A 945 -18.54 -8.56 -43.20
N ILE A 946 -18.64 -9.64 -42.41
CA ILE A 946 -19.49 -10.80 -42.73
C ILE A 946 -20.95 -10.37 -42.83
N MET A 947 -21.43 -9.60 -41.85
CA MET A 947 -22.81 -9.16 -41.76
C MET A 947 -23.20 -8.28 -42.96
N LEU A 948 -22.41 -7.26 -43.28
CA LEU A 948 -22.65 -6.41 -44.46
C LEU A 948 -22.59 -7.22 -45.77
N SER A 949 -21.66 -8.17 -45.88
CA SER A 949 -21.56 -9.06 -47.03
C SER A 949 -22.82 -9.91 -47.22
N LEU A 950 -23.39 -10.42 -46.12
CA LEU A 950 -24.64 -11.19 -46.12
C LEU A 950 -25.85 -10.32 -46.50
N ILE A 951 -25.96 -9.11 -45.91
CA ILE A 951 -27.07 -8.19 -46.17
C ILE A 951 -27.10 -7.73 -47.63
N TYR A 952 -25.96 -7.24 -48.11
CA TYR A 952 -25.88 -6.76 -49.49
C TYR A 952 -25.85 -7.90 -50.50
N ARG A 953 -25.75 -9.16 -50.03
CA ARG A 953 -25.62 -10.38 -50.85
C ARG A 953 -24.47 -10.26 -51.86
N ASN A 954 -23.45 -9.49 -51.51
CA ASN A 954 -22.30 -9.21 -52.35
C ASN A 954 -21.10 -8.87 -51.45
N PRO A 955 -20.09 -9.76 -51.36
CA PRO A 955 -18.96 -9.56 -50.46
C PRO A 955 -18.13 -8.32 -50.82
N VAL A 956 -18.05 -7.97 -52.11
CA VAL A 956 -17.30 -6.78 -52.54
C VAL A 956 -17.98 -5.51 -52.04
N LEU A 957 -19.31 -5.45 -52.10
CA LEU A 957 -20.06 -4.27 -51.65
C LEU A 957 -19.99 -4.15 -50.10
N GLY A 958 -20.05 -5.26 -49.38
CA GLY A 958 -19.83 -5.30 -47.94
C GLY A 958 -18.45 -4.78 -47.54
N LEU A 959 -17.38 -5.23 -48.21
CA LEU A 959 -16.03 -4.76 -47.95
C LEU A 959 -15.83 -3.28 -48.32
N ILE A 960 -16.47 -2.78 -49.39
CA ILE A 960 -16.42 -1.36 -49.75
C ILE A 960 -17.03 -0.49 -48.64
N ALA A 961 -18.14 -0.92 -48.04
CA ALA A 961 -18.78 -0.21 -46.94
C ALA A 961 -17.93 -0.19 -45.66
N MET A 962 -16.96 -1.09 -45.50
CA MET A 962 -16.00 -1.09 -44.36
C MET A 962 -14.84 -0.09 -44.54
N ILE A 963 -14.58 0.41 -45.75
CA ILE A 963 -13.43 1.29 -46.04
C ILE A 963 -13.44 2.56 -45.18
N PRO A 964 -14.55 3.32 -45.06
CA PRO A 964 -14.58 4.54 -44.26
C PRO A 964 -14.23 4.30 -42.80
N VAL A 965 -14.79 3.23 -42.22
CA VAL A 965 -14.56 2.82 -40.84
C VAL A 965 -13.10 2.46 -40.61
N THR A 966 -12.50 1.69 -41.52
CA THR A 966 -11.08 1.29 -41.44
C THR A 966 -10.15 2.50 -41.42
N ILE A 967 -10.40 3.47 -42.31
CA ILE A 967 -9.61 4.71 -42.39
C ILE A 967 -9.79 5.53 -41.11
N SER A 968 -11.02 5.65 -40.61
CA SER A 968 -11.31 6.39 -39.38
C SER A 968 -10.59 5.79 -38.17
N ILE A 969 -10.53 4.46 -38.02
CA ILE A 969 -9.81 3.81 -36.92
C ILE A 969 -8.32 4.19 -36.94
N ILE A 970 -7.68 4.13 -38.13
CA ILE A 970 -6.26 4.51 -38.27
C ILE A 970 -6.07 5.99 -37.90
N TRP A 971 -6.96 6.87 -38.35
CA TRP A 971 -6.87 8.30 -38.08
C TRP A 971 -7.10 8.63 -36.60
N VAL A 972 -8.04 7.95 -35.94
CA VAL A 972 -8.31 8.11 -34.50
C VAL A 972 -7.09 7.69 -33.68
N LEU A 973 -6.60 6.47 -33.90
CA LEU A 973 -5.43 5.95 -33.17
C LEU A 973 -4.19 6.83 -33.41
N GLY A 974 -3.97 7.30 -34.65
CA GLY A 974 -2.88 8.23 -34.94
C GLY A 974 -3.07 9.61 -34.30
N SER A 975 -4.31 10.10 -34.21
CA SER A 975 -4.61 11.37 -33.54
C SER A 975 -4.37 11.29 -32.03
N MET A 976 -4.64 10.14 -31.40
CA MET A 976 -4.35 9.95 -29.97
C MET A 976 -2.87 10.17 -29.66
N TYR A 977 -1.97 9.67 -30.51
CA TYR A 977 -0.54 9.91 -30.37
C TYR A 977 -0.18 11.41 -30.45
N PHE A 978 -0.69 12.14 -31.46
CA PHE A 978 -0.39 13.57 -31.60
C PHE A 978 -0.98 14.44 -30.49
N ILE A 979 -2.10 14.02 -29.89
CA ILE A 979 -2.71 14.70 -28.75
C ILE A 979 -1.98 14.35 -27.43
N GLY A 980 -1.20 13.25 -27.41
CA GLY A 980 -0.51 12.76 -26.21
C GLY A 980 -1.41 11.91 -25.30
N TYR A 981 -2.49 11.32 -25.82
CA TYR A 981 -3.36 10.43 -25.07
C TYR A 981 -2.87 8.99 -25.13
N THR A 982 -2.97 8.28 -24.01
CA THR A 982 -2.63 6.86 -23.88
C THR A 982 -3.86 5.97 -24.14
N LEU A 983 -3.63 4.69 -24.45
CA LEU A 983 -4.68 3.67 -24.44
C LEU A 983 -5.00 3.27 -22.99
N ASN A 984 -6.11 3.80 -22.47
CA ASN A 984 -6.71 3.43 -21.19
C ASN A 984 -8.01 2.63 -21.39
N ILE A 985 -8.64 2.18 -20.30
CA ILE A 985 -9.87 1.36 -20.31
C ILE A 985 -11.00 1.98 -21.14
N LEU A 986 -11.16 3.31 -21.12
CA LEU A 986 -12.25 3.96 -21.86
C LEU A 986 -11.88 4.20 -23.32
N THR A 987 -10.72 4.81 -23.58
CA THR A 987 -10.26 5.17 -24.93
C THR A 987 -10.05 3.94 -25.82
N ILE A 988 -9.60 2.81 -25.26
CA ILE A 988 -9.44 1.57 -26.03
C ILE A 988 -10.79 1.02 -26.52
N THR A 989 -11.89 1.23 -25.79
CA THR A 989 -13.22 0.82 -26.28
C THR A 989 -13.70 1.66 -27.47
N VAL A 990 -13.13 2.85 -27.67
CA VAL A 990 -13.53 3.73 -28.78
C VAL A 990 -13.23 3.09 -30.13
N THR A 991 -12.19 2.28 -30.28
CA THR A 991 -11.91 1.59 -31.56
C THR A 991 -13.03 0.62 -31.94
N SER A 992 -13.54 -0.14 -30.98
CA SER A 992 -14.67 -1.06 -31.18
C SER A 992 -15.99 -0.30 -31.38
N ILE A 993 -16.23 0.77 -30.62
CA ILE A 993 -17.40 1.65 -30.81
C ILE A 993 -17.36 2.33 -32.19
N THR A 994 -16.16 2.68 -32.70
CA THR A 994 -15.97 3.26 -34.03
C THR A 994 -16.51 2.33 -35.10
N ILE A 995 -16.34 1.02 -34.95
CA ILE A 995 -16.87 0.05 -35.91
C ILE A 995 -18.39 0.03 -35.86
N GLY A 996 -18.98 0.00 -34.66
CA GLY A 996 -20.44 0.04 -34.51
C GLY A 996 -21.04 1.34 -35.06
N VAL A 997 -20.68 2.48 -34.48
CA VAL A 997 -21.32 3.76 -34.81
C VAL A 997 -20.83 4.32 -36.16
N GLY A 998 -19.57 4.11 -36.51
CA GLY A 998 -18.99 4.67 -37.74
C GLY A 998 -19.52 4.00 -39.01
N ILE A 999 -19.96 2.74 -38.94
CA ILE A 999 -20.47 1.99 -40.10
C ILE A 999 -21.86 2.47 -40.52
N ASP A 1000 -22.61 3.09 -39.62
CA ASP A 1000 -23.98 3.54 -39.86
C ASP A 1000 -24.02 4.56 -41.02
N TYR A 1001 -23.09 5.52 -41.01
CA TYR A 1001 -22.94 6.50 -42.09
C TYR A 1001 -22.63 5.82 -43.43
N ALA A 1002 -21.77 4.80 -43.42
CA ALA A 1002 -21.45 4.03 -44.61
C ALA A 1002 -22.67 3.24 -45.13
N CYS A 1003 -23.49 2.69 -44.24
CA CYS A 1003 -24.72 1.99 -44.57
C CYS A 1003 -25.75 2.92 -45.25
N TYR A 1004 -26.01 4.11 -44.69
CA TYR A 1004 -26.94 5.08 -45.27
C TYR A 1004 -26.50 5.54 -46.67
N ILE A 1005 -25.22 5.84 -46.83
CA ILE A 1005 -24.66 6.29 -48.11
C ILE A 1005 -24.69 5.16 -49.15
N THR A 1006 -24.29 3.94 -48.76
CA THR A 1006 -24.26 2.77 -49.66
C THR A 1006 -25.67 2.40 -50.14
N GLU A 1007 -26.65 2.34 -49.23
CA GLU A 1007 -28.01 1.96 -49.61
C GLU A 1007 -28.67 3.04 -50.48
N ARG A 1008 -28.44 4.33 -50.20
CA ARG A 1008 -28.94 5.41 -51.06
C ARG A 1008 -28.30 5.37 -52.44
N PHE A 1009 -26.98 5.21 -52.51
CA PHE A 1009 -26.27 5.08 -53.78
C PHE A 1009 -26.84 3.93 -54.60
N ARG A 1010 -27.05 2.78 -53.96
CA ARG A 1010 -27.65 1.60 -54.59
C ARG A 1010 -29.04 1.86 -55.13
N LEU A 1011 -29.92 2.46 -54.31
CA LEU A 1011 -31.29 2.80 -54.72
C LEU A 1011 -31.30 3.74 -55.94
N VAL A 1012 -30.48 4.80 -55.94
CA VAL A 1012 -30.44 5.77 -57.05
C VAL A 1012 -29.76 5.17 -58.29
N ALA A 1013 -28.71 4.38 -58.12
CA ALA A 1013 -28.02 3.70 -59.21
C ALA A 1013 -28.93 2.69 -59.92
N ASP A 1014 -29.72 1.91 -59.17
CA ASP A 1014 -30.71 0.98 -59.72
C ASP A 1014 -31.88 1.70 -60.42
N GLN A 1015 -32.27 2.89 -59.94
CA GLN A 1015 -33.35 3.69 -60.52
C GLN A 1015 -32.95 4.46 -61.77
N THR A 1016 -31.71 4.96 -61.84
CA THR A 1016 -31.29 5.92 -62.88
C THR A 1016 -30.30 5.33 -63.88
N GLY A 1017 -29.53 4.30 -63.51
CA GLY A 1017 -28.45 3.75 -64.34
C GLY A 1017 -27.25 4.68 -64.55
N ASP A 1018 -27.23 5.86 -63.90
CA ASP A 1018 -26.19 6.87 -64.00
C ASP A 1018 -25.43 6.99 -62.67
N VAL A 1019 -24.13 6.70 -62.73
CA VAL A 1019 -23.22 6.71 -61.57
C VAL A 1019 -23.01 8.13 -61.05
N THR A 1020 -22.90 9.13 -61.93
CA THR A 1020 -22.65 10.52 -61.52
C THR A 1020 -23.86 11.13 -60.83
N LYS A 1021 -25.05 10.83 -61.37
CA LYS A 1021 -26.33 11.21 -60.75
C LYS A 1021 -26.53 10.48 -59.42
N ALA A 1022 -26.16 9.20 -59.32
CA ALA A 1022 -26.22 8.45 -58.08
C ALA A 1022 -25.34 9.05 -56.98
N VAL A 1023 -24.09 9.43 -57.28
CA VAL A 1023 -23.22 10.13 -56.31
C VAL A 1023 -23.81 11.47 -55.89
N THR A 1024 -24.22 12.30 -56.85
CA THR A 1024 -24.71 13.66 -56.58
C THR A 1024 -25.99 13.66 -55.75
N GLU A 1025 -26.94 12.79 -56.06
CA GLU A 1025 -28.19 12.65 -55.31
C GLU A 1025 -27.95 12.07 -53.90
N THR A 1026 -27.01 11.13 -53.77
CA THR A 1026 -26.67 10.51 -52.48
C THR A 1026 -26.07 11.54 -51.52
N ILE A 1027 -25.07 12.31 -51.97
CA ILE A 1027 -24.42 13.32 -51.13
C ILE A 1027 -25.38 14.48 -50.86
N SER A 1028 -26.11 14.97 -51.87
CA SER A 1028 -26.99 16.14 -51.69
C SER A 1028 -28.18 15.86 -50.76
N ARG A 1029 -28.84 14.70 -50.87
CA ARG A 1029 -29.98 14.36 -50.01
C ARG A 1029 -29.57 13.64 -48.73
N THR A 1030 -29.04 12.43 -48.85
CA THR A 1030 -28.72 11.61 -47.67
C THR A 1030 -27.53 12.18 -46.91
N GLY A 1031 -26.53 12.73 -47.60
CA GLY A 1031 -25.41 13.40 -46.93
C GLY A 1031 -25.83 14.59 -46.06
N SER A 1032 -26.88 15.33 -46.43
CA SER A 1032 -27.41 16.43 -45.60
C SER A 1032 -28.08 15.94 -44.31
N ALA A 1033 -28.78 14.80 -44.36
CA ALA A 1033 -29.38 14.18 -43.19
C ALA A 1033 -28.30 13.56 -42.27
N VAL A 1034 -27.33 12.87 -42.87
CA VAL A 1034 -26.18 12.28 -42.18
C VAL A 1034 -25.32 13.37 -41.52
N LEU A 1035 -25.13 14.55 -42.13
CA LEU A 1035 -24.40 15.65 -41.50
C LEU A 1035 -25.08 16.17 -40.23
N ILE A 1036 -26.41 16.29 -40.22
CA ILE A 1036 -27.15 16.72 -39.03
C ILE A 1036 -27.02 15.67 -37.93
N ALA A 1037 -27.20 14.39 -38.28
CA ALA A 1037 -27.03 13.27 -37.34
C ALA A 1037 -25.60 13.22 -36.76
N ALA A 1038 -24.60 13.37 -37.62
CA ALA A 1038 -23.20 13.36 -37.22
C ALA A 1038 -22.87 14.55 -36.32
N LEU A 1039 -23.34 15.76 -36.64
CA LEU A 1039 -23.17 16.93 -35.75
C LEU A 1039 -23.83 16.72 -34.38
N SER A 1040 -25.04 16.16 -34.32
CA SER A 1040 -25.69 15.87 -33.03
C SER A 1040 -24.89 14.89 -32.20
N SER A 1041 -24.34 13.84 -32.81
CA SER A 1041 -23.53 12.85 -32.10
C SER A 1041 -22.16 13.42 -31.70
N MET A 1042 -21.47 14.14 -32.59
CA MET A 1042 -20.19 14.81 -32.31
C MET A 1042 -20.29 15.76 -31.11
N PHE A 1043 -21.32 16.63 -31.08
CA PHE A 1043 -21.51 17.54 -29.95
C PHE A 1043 -22.03 16.83 -28.71
N GLY A 1044 -22.87 15.79 -28.84
CA GLY A 1044 -23.33 14.97 -27.73
C GLY A 1044 -22.18 14.31 -26.97
N PHE A 1045 -21.22 13.71 -27.70
CA PHE A 1045 -19.98 13.20 -27.10
C PHE A 1045 -19.02 14.30 -26.69
N GLY A 1046 -18.95 15.40 -27.44
CA GLY A 1046 -18.11 16.55 -27.13
C GLY A 1046 -18.43 17.20 -25.79
N VAL A 1047 -19.64 17.02 -25.24
CA VAL A 1047 -19.99 17.48 -23.89
C VAL A 1047 -19.14 16.81 -22.81
N LEU A 1048 -18.76 15.55 -23.01
CA LEU A 1048 -17.89 14.85 -22.08
C LEU A 1048 -16.49 15.50 -22.01
N ALA A 1049 -16.10 16.38 -22.95
CA ALA A 1049 -14.88 17.17 -22.84
C ALA A 1049 -14.87 18.11 -21.62
N PHE A 1050 -16.03 18.34 -20.98
CA PHE A 1050 -16.17 19.09 -19.73
C PHE A 1050 -16.29 18.17 -18.50
N ALA A 1051 -16.12 16.85 -18.66
CA ALA A 1051 -16.13 15.94 -17.53
C ALA A 1051 -14.92 16.22 -16.62
N PRO A 1052 -15.11 16.27 -15.29
CA PRO A 1052 -14.02 16.48 -14.34
C PRO A 1052 -13.06 15.29 -14.28
N ILE A 1053 -13.49 14.12 -14.76
CA ILE A 1053 -12.70 12.88 -14.78
C ILE A 1053 -11.93 12.77 -16.10
N PRO A 1054 -10.58 12.78 -16.10
CA PRO A 1054 -9.79 12.81 -17.33
C PRO A 1054 -10.06 11.64 -18.30
N PRO A 1055 -10.17 10.36 -17.87
CA PRO A 1055 -10.54 9.26 -18.77
C PRO A 1055 -11.87 9.48 -19.50
N GLN A 1056 -12.88 10.04 -18.84
CA GLN A 1056 -14.18 10.35 -19.46
C GLN A 1056 -14.06 11.53 -20.44
N GLN A 1057 -13.26 12.53 -20.08
CA GLN A 1057 -12.93 13.64 -20.94
C GLN A 1057 -12.28 13.18 -22.25
N GLN A 1058 -11.23 12.37 -22.12
CA GLN A 1058 -10.53 11.76 -23.26
C GLN A 1058 -11.47 10.90 -24.09
N PHE A 1059 -12.29 10.06 -23.46
CA PHE A 1059 -13.28 9.24 -24.15
C PHE A 1059 -14.26 10.09 -24.98
N GLY A 1060 -14.77 11.19 -24.40
CA GLY A 1060 -15.64 12.15 -25.07
C GLY A 1060 -15.00 12.78 -26.31
N ILE A 1061 -13.81 13.34 -26.13
CA ILE A 1061 -13.05 14.03 -27.20
C ILE A 1061 -12.71 13.04 -28.32
N ILE A 1062 -12.15 11.88 -27.97
CA ILE A 1062 -11.75 10.87 -28.95
C ILE A 1062 -12.98 10.32 -29.68
N THR A 1063 -14.10 10.06 -29.00
CA THR A 1063 -15.34 9.63 -29.68
C THR A 1063 -15.90 10.71 -30.60
N ALA A 1064 -15.85 11.99 -30.21
CA ALA A 1064 -16.27 13.09 -31.09
C ALA A 1064 -15.37 13.19 -32.36
N ILE A 1065 -14.05 13.02 -32.21
CA ILE A 1065 -13.09 12.96 -33.32
C ILE A 1065 -13.39 11.75 -34.21
N THR A 1066 -13.64 10.59 -33.62
CA THR A 1066 -14.03 9.36 -34.32
C THR A 1066 -15.23 9.57 -35.22
N LEU A 1067 -16.31 10.14 -34.68
CA LEU A 1067 -17.53 10.41 -35.45
C LEU A 1067 -17.29 11.43 -36.55
N THR A 1068 -16.43 12.40 -36.30
CA THR A 1068 -15.98 13.38 -37.29
C THR A 1068 -15.26 12.71 -38.45
N TYR A 1069 -14.30 11.83 -38.15
CA TYR A 1069 -13.59 11.07 -39.18
C TYR A 1069 -14.50 10.10 -39.91
N ALA A 1070 -15.36 9.35 -39.22
CA ALA A 1070 -16.35 8.45 -39.84
C ALA A 1070 -17.29 9.19 -40.80
N PHE A 1071 -17.73 10.40 -40.43
CA PHE A 1071 -18.52 11.26 -41.30
C PHE A 1071 -17.71 11.71 -42.54
N ILE A 1072 -16.51 12.25 -42.33
CA ILE A 1072 -15.64 12.73 -43.41
C ILE A 1072 -15.33 11.58 -44.39
N THR A 1073 -14.91 10.42 -43.90
CA THR A 1073 -14.56 9.29 -44.76
C THR A 1073 -15.79 8.75 -45.50
N SER A 1074 -16.97 8.72 -44.87
CA SER A 1074 -18.21 8.26 -45.49
C SER A 1074 -18.78 9.22 -46.54
N ILE A 1075 -18.54 10.53 -46.43
CA ILE A 1075 -19.01 11.51 -47.43
C ILE A 1075 -17.99 11.74 -48.55
N PHE A 1076 -16.70 11.79 -48.22
CA PHE A 1076 -15.66 12.18 -49.17
C PHE A 1076 -15.09 10.99 -49.92
N ILE A 1077 -14.95 9.82 -49.28
CA ILE A 1077 -14.25 8.67 -49.84
C ILE A 1077 -15.23 7.63 -50.39
N LEU A 1078 -16.22 7.23 -49.58
CA LEU A 1078 -17.12 6.13 -49.93
C LEU A 1078 -17.86 6.31 -51.27
N PRO A 1079 -18.47 7.48 -51.59
CA PRO A 1079 -19.19 7.63 -52.86
C PRO A 1079 -18.26 7.54 -54.07
N LEU A 1080 -17.01 7.98 -53.94
CA LEU A 1080 -16.01 7.89 -55.01
C LEU A 1080 -15.57 6.44 -55.24
N VAL A 1081 -15.36 5.67 -54.17
CA VAL A 1081 -15.05 4.24 -54.27
C VAL A 1081 -16.22 3.47 -54.90
N LEU A 1082 -17.45 3.76 -54.45
CA LEU A 1082 -18.66 3.18 -55.03
C LEU A 1082 -18.82 3.55 -56.51
N ALA A 1083 -18.50 4.78 -56.89
CA ALA A 1083 -18.53 5.22 -58.29
C ALA A 1083 -17.53 4.47 -59.17
N GLN A 1084 -16.29 4.29 -58.71
CA GLN A 1084 -15.27 3.53 -59.44
C GLN A 1084 -15.67 2.06 -59.59
N TRP A 1085 -16.15 1.44 -58.51
CA TRP A 1085 -16.65 0.07 -58.54
C TRP A 1085 -17.87 -0.08 -59.48
N ALA A 1086 -18.81 0.86 -59.43
CA ALA A 1086 -20.00 0.89 -60.29
C ALA A 1086 -19.62 1.04 -61.77
N ASN A 1087 -18.67 1.94 -62.09
CA ASN A 1087 -18.15 2.11 -63.45
C ASN A 1087 -17.46 0.85 -63.97
N TRP A 1088 -16.61 0.21 -63.14
CA TRP A 1088 -15.95 -1.05 -63.47
C TRP A 1088 -16.97 -2.16 -63.72
N ARG A 1089 -17.99 -2.29 -62.86
CA ARG A 1089 -19.04 -3.32 -62.98
C ARG A 1089 -19.94 -3.08 -64.18
N LYS A 1090 -20.33 -1.83 -64.46
CA LYS A 1090 -21.08 -1.44 -65.67
C LYS A 1090 -20.30 -1.80 -66.93
N LYS A 1091 -18.98 -1.55 -66.96
CA LYS A 1091 -18.11 -1.90 -68.09
C LYS A 1091 -17.97 -3.42 -68.30
N ARG A 1092 -17.92 -4.23 -67.22
CA ARG A 1092 -17.76 -5.70 -67.32
C ARG A 1092 -19.08 -6.47 -67.50
N LYS A 1093 -20.15 -6.08 -66.80
CA LYS A 1093 -21.40 -6.86 -66.70
C LYS A 1093 -22.61 -6.20 -67.38
N GLY A 1094 -22.49 -4.95 -67.85
CA GLY A 1094 -23.57 -4.22 -68.54
C GLY A 1094 -24.63 -3.60 -67.62
N TYR A 1095 -24.58 -3.86 -66.31
CA TYR A 1095 -25.48 -3.31 -65.30
C TYR A 1095 -24.72 -2.96 -64.01
N ILE A 1096 -25.29 -2.09 -63.16
CA ILE A 1096 -24.62 -1.59 -61.96
C ILE A 1096 -24.83 -2.53 -60.77
N ILE A 1097 -26.07 -2.78 -60.32
CA ILE A 1097 -26.36 -3.69 -59.20
C ILE A 1097 -27.26 -4.85 -59.62
N HIS A 1098 -28.43 -4.58 -60.22
CA HIS A 1098 -29.32 -5.63 -60.75
C HIS A 1098 -29.36 -5.70 -62.28
N PRO A 1099 -29.50 -6.91 -62.88
CA PRO A 1099 -29.69 -7.06 -64.32
C PRO A 1099 -31.11 -6.62 -64.75
N GLY A 1100 -31.19 -5.70 -65.72
CA GLY A 1100 -32.44 -5.19 -66.30
C GLY A 1100 -32.43 -3.67 -66.54
N PRO A 1101 -33.38 -3.11 -67.32
CA PRO A 1101 -33.53 -1.67 -67.46
C PRO A 1101 -33.97 -1.02 -66.14
N PRO A 1102 -33.63 0.26 -65.90
CA PRO A 1102 -34.03 0.97 -64.68
C PRO A 1102 -35.54 0.90 -64.47
N LYS A 1103 -35.97 0.51 -63.27
CA LYS A 1103 -37.40 0.46 -62.92
C LYS A 1103 -37.94 1.89 -62.78
N GLY A 1104 -38.58 2.40 -63.83
CA GLY A 1104 -39.34 3.65 -63.77
C GLY A 1104 -40.49 3.54 -62.77
N LEU A 1105 -40.73 4.60 -61.99
CA LEU A 1105 -41.90 4.71 -61.12
C LEU A 1105 -43.18 4.81 -61.96
N GLU A 1106 -44.12 3.91 -61.75
CA GLU A 1106 -45.53 4.19 -62.03
C GLU A 1106 -45.95 5.38 -61.16
N GLY A 1107 -46.26 6.52 -61.78
CA GLY A 1107 -46.96 7.64 -61.13
C GLY A 1107 -46.20 8.95 -60.88
N VAL A 1108 -45.04 9.19 -61.51
CA VAL A 1108 -44.40 10.53 -61.48
C VAL A 1108 -44.46 11.14 -62.87
N ALA A 1109 -45.19 12.25 -63.01
CA ALA A 1109 -45.20 13.06 -64.22
C ALA A 1109 -43.76 13.49 -64.54
N ALA A 1110 -43.37 13.37 -65.81
CA ALA A 1110 -42.08 13.80 -66.29
C ALA A 1110 -41.89 15.31 -66.06
N ASP A 1111 -40.94 15.69 -65.21
CA ASP A 1111 -40.40 17.05 -65.19
C ASP A 1111 -39.55 17.23 -66.46
N THR A 1112 -40.21 17.70 -67.51
CA THR A 1112 -39.59 18.15 -68.76
C THR A 1112 -38.93 19.51 -68.53
N GLU A 1113 -37.72 19.54 -67.98
CA GLU A 1113 -36.92 20.79 -68.02
C GLU A 1113 -35.38 20.62 -68.03
N PHE A 1114 -34.86 19.40 -68.19
CA PHE A 1114 -33.40 19.20 -68.29
C PHE A 1114 -33.01 18.21 -69.41
N THR A 1115 -33.53 18.44 -70.62
CA THR A 1115 -33.05 17.82 -71.87
C THR A 1115 -32.68 18.89 -72.89
N SER A 1116 -31.51 19.50 -72.69
CA SER A 1116 -30.64 20.17 -73.67
C SER A 1116 -29.41 20.59 -72.86
N GLU A 1117 -28.17 20.16 -73.08
CA GLU A 1117 -27.42 19.90 -74.32
C GLU A 1117 -26.44 18.73 -74.11
N GLN A 1118 -25.93 18.22 -75.24
CA GLN A 1118 -25.05 17.05 -75.42
C GLN A 1118 -23.69 17.15 -74.73
#